data_AF-A0A6J7ZZE4-F1
#
_entry.id   AF-A0A6J7ZZE4-F1
#
_cell.length_a   1.000
_cell.length_b   1.000
_cell.length_c   1.000
_cell.angle_alpha   90.00
_cell.angle_beta   90.00
_cell.angle_gamma   90.00
#
_symmetry.space_group_name_H-M   'P 1'
#
loop_
_entity.id
_entity.type
_entity.pdbx_description
1 polymer ?
#
loop_
_entity_poly.entity_id
_entity_poly.type
_entity_poly.pdbx_seq_one_letter_code
_entity_poly.pdbx_strand_id
1 'polypeptide(L)'
;MFSMTKVQISSVITGYHVYKKKQPIGTVCYVLKDKSNVHDKESLVVKNSDSQTIGHVPATPVTLKSTLNEVLDISCSAIEIKCEIIGTPTLAFPPWVNNPNKPGAVIPCRYTIEIPATMAPNVKDIMCKHLGYDLVNDIVKFHEVFTPPTSPSQYPDSPDWKLYRNQIISELLKEVSGDQIKNIHSCHDYVDISLRQKEMGLNNNVCCKCNYVYSLGNRNCPNCNHDPKYNPLGYDPYKRTPSQHLKHPPTVTVGEPCMVNPNNEEKIGIVLEHLREVCNIPEQRKWLVVWSDGIPYLFGMRLQQYVYVCSSCEELVDTRKESLDDHTAKHNHDNSINFHRAFSDFIFRPGPCHIELNMAKCLLNFCWPILLLMVSALGFRTKKALDVVKCGTDHHRSKHILFTLFDALARELLLTHVRNSLESGAPVSLESFNDWVRDSVVDPNYLYLFDMCFTFLLAFKLYNEGIRKNNHEVVMAARIFFAPLFFAGNHPKYQELHLRDLCDRVQYPPELALEMKNTESFSVSGEFNKGQGADFVHEETNKFIKSFLPPGVPNAEIWQRVCRKSEMLKNLKDKCCSDLSQSSRYRLPRMDNKQLMMQRQVRSYLASPVNQKPHVSLSGETMIVNKHFAKLGTLKKNVKKVELIELYYEMCSELEDQLADETVPEIETDNIDTV
;
A
#
# COMPACT_ATOMS: atom_id res chain seq x y z
N MET A 1 9.99 -4.88 35.62
CA MET A 1 9.58 -5.91 34.65
C MET A 1 10.63 -5.93 33.55
N PHE A 2 11.35 -7.03 33.36
CA PHE A 2 12.29 -7.14 32.24
C PHE A 2 11.48 -7.21 30.94
N SER A 3 11.84 -6.38 29.95
CA SER A 3 11.24 -6.44 28.62
C SER A 3 11.57 -7.80 27.99
N MET A 4 10.55 -8.50 27.49
CA MET A 4 10.69 -9.78 26.81
C MET A 4 10.45 -9.59 25.31
N THR A 5 11.35 -10.13 24.52
CA THR A 5 11.25 -10.19 23.05
C THR A 5 10.80 -11.59 22.65
N LYS A 6 9.78 -11.67 21.80
CA LYS A 6 9.34 -12.93 21.19
C LYS A 6 9.89 -13.02 19.78
N VAL A 7 10.55 -14.13 19.47
CA VAL A 7 11.06 -14.43 18.14
C VAL A 7 10.21 -15.55 17.56
N GLN A 8 9.56 -15.31 16.42
CA GLN A 8 8.72 -16.30 15.74
C GLN A 8 9.35 -16.77 14.45
N ILE A 9 9.40 -18.09 14.24
CA ILE A 9 9.96 -18.72 13.04
C ILE A 9 8.93 -19.65 12.42
N SER A 10 8.56 -19.42 11.16
CA SER A 10 7.67 -20.32 10.41
C SER A 10 8.48 -21.43 9.74
N SER A 11 8.22 -22.69 10.10
CA SER A 11 8.96 -23.83 9.59
C SER A 11 8.12 -25.12 9.65
N VAL A 12 8.77 -26.28 9.69
CA VAL A 12 8.13 -27.59 9.66
C VAL A 12 8.68 -28.51 10.74
N ILE A 13 7.89 -29.50 11.16
CA ILE A 13 8.36 -30.66 11.92
C ILE A 13 8.59 -31.80 10.94
N THR A 14 9.75 -32.46 11.03
CA THR A 14 10.14 -33.61 10.21
C THR A 14 10.06 -34.92 10.97
N GLY A 15 10.16 -36.06 10.28
CA GLY A 15 10.15 -37.39 10.93
C GLY A 15 8.78 -37.84 11.45
N TYR A 16 7.71 -37.10 11.13
CA TYR A 16 6.34 -37.42 11.56
C TYR A 16 5.90 -38.86 11.22
N HIS A 17 6.34 -39.38 10.08
CA HIS A 17 6.03 -40.74 9.63
C HIS A 17 6.55 -41.85 10.57
N VAL A 18 7.56 -41.55 11.39
CA VAL A 18 8.13 -42.46 12.39
C VAL A 18 7.23 -42.55 13.63
N TYR A 19 6.65 -41.41 14.04
CA TYR A 19 5.88 -41.30 15.28
C TYR A 19 4.36 -41.47 15.07
N LYS A 20 3.85 -41.27 13.84
CA LYS A 20 2.46 -41.51 13.39
C LYS A 20 1.33 -40.93 14.25
N LYS A 21 1.59 -39.87 15.03
CA LYS A 21 0.60 -39.26 15.94
C LYS A 21 0.09 -37.92 15.42
N LYS A 22 -1.14 -37.90 14.91
CA LYS A 22 -1.82 -36.68 14.48
C LYS A 22 -2.06 -35.76 15.66
N GLN A 23 -1.63 -34.51 15.54
CA GLN A 23 -1.95 -33.45 16.49
C GLN A 23 -2.92 -32.46 15.84
N PRO A 24 -3.93 -31.95 16.58
CA PRO A 24 -4.79 -30.88 16.10
C PRO A 24 -4.01 -29.62 15.70
N ILE A 25 -4.57 -28.84 14.76
CA ILE A 25 -4.08 -27.49 14.47
C ILE A 25 -4.30 -26.63 15.71
N GLY A 26 -3.30 -25.83 16.08
CA GLY A 26 -3.27 -25.01 17.30
C GLY A 26 -2.66 -25.72 18.51
N THR A 27 -2.29 -27.00 18.41
CA THR A 27 -1.57 -27.69 19.49
C THR A 27 -0.20 -27.05 19.71
N VAL A 28 0.10 -26.71 20.96
CA VAL A 28 1.40 -26.22 21.40
C VAL A 28 2.26 -27.40 21.84
N CYS A 29 3.43 -27.50 21.26
CA CYS A 29 4.48 -28.46 21.56
C CYS A 29 5.73 -27.73 22.07
N TYR A 30 6.68 -28.49 22.58
CA TYR A 30 7.93 -28.00 23.16
C TYR A 30 9.13 -28.62 22.45
N VAL A 31 10.17 -27.82 22.23
CA VAL A 31 11.42 -28.27 21.60
C VAL A 31 12.45 -28.59 22.67
N LEU A 32 13.04 -29.78 22.63
CA LEU A 32 14.01 -30.27 23.61
C LEU A 32 15.22 -30.90 22.93
N LYS A 33 16.39 -30.83 23.58
CA LYS A 33 17.61 -31.53 23.13
C LYS A 33 17.47 -33.04 23.33
N ASP A 34 17.70 -33.80 22.27
CA ASP A 34 17.68 -35.27 22.27
C ASP A 34 19.10 -35.83 22.30
N LYS A 35 19.72 -35.75 23.48
CA LYS A 35 21.08 -36.30 23.71
C LYS A 35 21.16 -37.82 23.56
N SER A 36 20.02 -38.51 23.56
CA SER A 36 19.91 -39.96 23.37
C SER A 36 19.91 -40.40 21.91
N ASN A 37 19.89 -39.47 20.96
CA ASN A 37 19.87 -39.81 19.55
C ASN A 37 21.22 -40.36 19.08
N VAL A 38 21.24 -41.65 18.71
CA VAL A 38 22.46 -42.34 18.26
C VAL A 38 22.97 -41.88 16.89
N HIS A 39 22.12 -41.20 16.10
CA HIS A 39 22.46 -40.76 14.74
C HIS A 39 22.86 -39.29 14.67
N ASP A 40 22.42 -38.46 15.61
CA ASP A 40 22.63 -37.01 15.60
C ASP A 40 22.62 -36.45 17.03
N LYS A 41 23.79 -36.26 17.62
CA LYS A 41 23.94 -35.75 19.00
C LYS A 41 23.40 -34.32 19.19
N GLU A 42 23.17 -33.60 18.09
CA GLU A 42 22.57 -32.26 18.07
C GLU A 42 21.07 -32.32 17.73
N SER A 43 20.43 -33.48 17.78
CA SER A 43 19.02 -33.62 17.46
C SER A 43 18.13 -32.83 18.42
N LEU A 44 17.15 -32.13 17.86
CA LEU A 44 16.09 -31.45 18.60
C LEU A 44 14.76 -32.17 18.34
N VAL A 45 14.12 -32.64 19.41
CA VAL A 45 12.82 -33.31 19.38
C VAL A 45 11.70 -32.35 19.72
N VAL A 46 10.57 -32.50 19.03
CA VAL A 46 9.33 -31.78 19.32
C VAL A 46 8.40 -32.72 20.09
N LYS A 47 8.02 -32.34 21.32
CA LYS A 47 7.13 -33.12 22.19
C LYS A 47 5.83 -32.38 22.49
N ASN A 48 4.72 -33.11 22.60
CA ASN A 48 3.45 -32.53 23.05
C ASN A 48 3.39 -32.39 24.58
N SER A 49 2.26 -31.90 25.11
CA SER A 49 2.01 -31.77 26.56
C SER A 49 2.16 -33.08 27.33
N ASP A 50 1.91 -34.23 26.68
CA ASP A 50 1.99 -35.56 27.28
C ASP A 50 3.42 -36.14 27.19
N SER A 51 4.42 -35.32 26.88
CA SER A 51 5.82 -35.72 26.68
C SER A 51 6.04 -36.75 25.56
N GLN A 52 5.11 -36.84 24.60
CA GLN A 52 5.21 -37.73 23.46
C GLN A 52 5.90 -37.04 22.29
N THR A 53 6.88 -37.71 21.68
CA THR A 53 7.59 -37.20 20.50
C THR A 53 6.67 -37.18 19.28
N ILE A 54 6.58 -36.01 18.64
CA ILE A 54 5.79 -35.75 17.44
C ILE A 54 6.68 -35.74 16.19
N GLY A 55 7.94 -35.38 16.35
CA GLY A 55 8.94 -35.37 15.28
C GLY A 55 10.20 -34.59 15.69
N HIS A 56 10.98 -34.18 14.70
CA HIS A 56 12.24 -33.46 14.88
C HIS A 56 12.25 -32.10 14.18
N VAL A 57 13.05 -31.18 14.69
CA VAL A 57 13.37 -29.92 14.00
C VAL A 57 14.22 -30.23 12.75
N PRO A 58 13.90 -29.65 11.58
CA PRO A 58 14.58 -29.93 10.33
C PRO A 58 16.04 -29.47 10.33
N ALA A 59 16.89 -30.26 9.67
CA ALA A 59 18.29 -29.90 9.41
C ALA A 59 18.48 -29.06 8.13
N THR A 60 17.53 -29.10 7.19
CA THR A 60 17.60 -28.43 5.87
C THR A 60 16.39 -27.52 5.60
N PRO A 61 16.55 -26.45 4.79
CA PRO A 61 17.75 -26.07 4.03
C PRO A 61 18.58 -25.06 4.84
N VAL A 62 19.66 -25.54 5.45
CA VAL A 62 20.59 -24.81 6.33
C VAL A 62 19.98 -24.41 7.69
N THR A 63 19.93 -25.42 8.56
CA THR A 63 20.23 -25.40 10.00
C THR A 63 19.40 -24.55 10.98
N LEU A 64 18.07 -24.56 10.83
CA LEU A 64 17.16 -24.22 11.93
C LEU A 64 17.49 -25.03 13.20
N LYS A 65 17.82 -26.31 13.06
CA LYS A 65 18.31 -27.16 14.15
C LYS A 65 19.53 -26.55 14.87
N SER A 66 20.59 -26.18 14.15
CA SER A 66 21.81 -25.62 14.76
C SER A 66 21.55 -24.24 15.37
N THR A 67 20.70 -23.44 14.72
CA THR A 67 20.23 -22.15 15.25
C THR A 67 19.59 -22.31 16.62
N LEU A 68 18.59 -23.19 16.72
CA LEU A 68 17.86 -23.41 17.98
C LEU A 68 18.75 -24.08 19.04
N ASN A 69 19.70 -24.92 18.65
CA ASN A 69 20.67 -25.50 19.58
C ASN A 69 21.59 -24.45 20.20
N GLU A 70 22.16 -23.55 19.39
CA GLU A 70 23.04 -22.48 19.87
C GLU A 70 22.27 -21.49 20.74
N VAL A 71 21.02 -21.16 20.38
CA VAL A 71 20.12 -20.35 21.24
C VAL A 71 19.86 -21.03 22.59
N LEU A 72 19.65 -22.35 22.61
CA LEU A 72 19.45 -23.11 23.85
C LEU A 72 20.74 -23.23 24.70
N ASP A 73 21.93 -23.20 24.08
CA ASP A 73 23.22 -23.30 24.79
C ASP A 73 23.66 -22.00 25.45
N ILE A 74 23.30 -20.84 24.89
CA ILE A 74 23.66 -19.53 25.44
C ILE A 74 22.76 -19.14 26.62
N SER A 75 21.66 -19.88 26.83
CA SER A 75 20.75 -19.67 27.95
C SER A 75 21.08 -20.61 29.11
N CYS A 76 21.52 -20.06 30.24
CA CYS A 76 21.85 -20.86 31.42
C CYS A 76 20.64 -21.52 32.13
N SER A 77 19.38 -21.32 31.70
CA SER A 77 18.19 -22.12 32.11
C SER A 77 16.81 -21.54 31.75
N ALA A 78 16.70 -20.37 31.09
CA ALA A 78 15.44 -19.61 31.04
C ALA A 78 14.74 -19.50 29.67
N ILE A 79 15.32 -20.01 28.57
CA ILE A 79 14.71 -19.90 27.24
C ILE A 79 13.85 -21.14 26.95
N GLU A 80 12.55 -20.92 26.82
CA GLU A 80 11.59 -21.92 26.37
C GLU A 80 11.26 -21.73 24.88
N ILE A 81 11.41 -22.80 24.09
CA ILE A 81 11.03 -22.80 22.67
C ILE A 81 9.72 -23.56 22.50
N LYS A 82 8.66 -22.83 22.20
CA LYS A 82 7.33 -23.36 21.89
C LYS A 82 7.20 -23.62 20.39
N CYS A 83 6.46 -24.65 20.01
CA CYS A 83 6.20 -25.03 18.64
C CYS A 83 4.69 -25.22 18.44
N GLU A 84 4.03 -24.28 17.77
CA GLU A 84 2.59 -24.35 17.48
C GLU A 84 2.35 -25.02 16.12
N ILE A 85 1.45 -26.00 16.05
CA ILE A 85 1.09 -26.64 14.78
C ILE A 85 0.10 -25.76 14.02
N ILE A 86 0.47 -25.33 12.81
CA ILE A 86 -0.32 -24.36 12.02
C ILE A 86 -0.96 -24.98 10.77
N GLY A 87 -0.70 -26.26 10.50
CA GLY A 87 -1.25 -26.96 9.34
C GLY A 87 -1.24 -28.47 9.50
N THR A 88 -1.92 -29.15 8.58
CA THR A 88 -1.91 -30.61 8.48
C THR A 88 -0.62 -31.12 7.83
N PRO A 89 -0.21 -32.39 8.08
CA PRO A 89 0.94 -32.99 7.40
C PRO A 89 0.86 -32.82 5.87
N THR A 90 1.93 -32.33 5.25
CA THR A 90 2.06 -32.05 3.81
C THR A 90 3.36 -32.64 3.27
N LEU A 91 3.46 -32.82 1.95
CA LEU A 91 4.68 -33.30 1.30
C LEU A 91 5.76 -32.20 1.14
N ALA A 92 5.38 -30.93 1.24
CA ALA A 92 6.32 -29.80 1.23
C ALA A 92 5.63 -28.54 1.81
N PHE A 93 6.42 -27.62 2.37
CA PHE A 93 5.94 -26.34 2.87
C PHE A 93 6.99 -25.25 2.60
N PRO A 94 6.82 -24.39 1.58
CA PRO A 94 7.84 -23.40 1.20
C PRO A 94 8.25 -22.48 2.37
N PRO A 95 9.55 -22.10 2.49
CA PRO A 95 10.68 -22.47 1.62
C PRO A 95 11.24 -23.88 1.86
N TRP A 96 10.65 -24.66 2.76
CA TRP A 96 11.11 -25.97 3.20
C TRP A 96 10.69 -27.06 2.19
N VAL A 97 11.53 -27.26 1.17
CA VAL A 97 11.38 -28.32 0.19
C VAL A 97 11.89 -29.63 0.78
N ASN A 98 11.15 -30.71 0.56
CA ASN A 98 11.58 -32.03 1.02
C ASN A 98 12.89 -32.44 0.34
N ASN A 99 13.78 -33.08 1.09
CA ASN A 99 14.96 -33.71 0.49
C ASN A 99 14.48 -34.77 -0.52
N PRO A 100 14.83 -34.66 -1.82
CA PRO A 100 14.32 -35.58 -2.85
C PRO A 100 14.68 -37.04 -2.57
N ASN A 101 15.70 -37.29 -1.74
CA ASN A 101 16.16 -38.64 -1.39
C ASN A 101 15.43 -39.27 -0.18
N LYS A 102 14.56 -38.53 0.52
CA LYS A 102 13.76 -39.04 1.67
C LYS A 102 12.35 -38.41 1.69
N PRO A 103 11.40 -38.88 0.86
CA PRO A 103 10.05 -38.30 0.79
C PRO A 103 9.24 -38.66 2.05
N GLY A 104 9.32 -37.80 3.08
CA GLY A 104 8.52 -37.93 4.30
C GLY A 104 7.57 -36.73 4.46
N ALA A 105 6.32 -36.96 4.84
CA ALA A 105 5.41 -35.84 5.17
C ALA A 105 5.98 -35.00 6.32
N VAL A 106 5.83 -33.68 6.21
CA VAL A 106 6.25 -32.66 7.18
C VAL A 106 5.02 -31.96 7.77
N ILE A 107 5.09 -31.49 9.01
CA ILE A 107 3.99 -30.75 9.65
C ILE A 107 4.33 -29.26 9.68
N PRO A 108 3.57 -28.37 9.04
CA PRO A 108 3.75 -26.93 9.16
C PRO A 108 3.59 -26.47 10.61
N CYS A 109 4.55 -25.69 11.11
CA CYS A 109 4.57 -25.21 12.49
C CYS A 109 5.16 -23.80 12.61
N ARG A 110 4.93 -23.18 13.77
CA ARG A 110 5.53 -21.91 14.16
C ARG A 110 6.30 -22.09 15.47
N TYR A 111 7.62 -21.92 15.42
CA TYR A 111 8.45 -21.85 16.61
C TYR A 111 8.35 -20.46 17.23
N THR A 112 8.21 -20.38 18.54
CA THR A 112 8.23 -19.13 19.32
C THR A 112 9.28 -19.25 20.41
N ILE A 113 10.26 -18.35 20.39
CA ILE A 113 11.32 -18.23 21.38
C ILE A 113 11.04 -16.98 22.20
N GLU A 114 10.92 -17.11 23.51
CA GLU A 114 10.77 -15.96 24.40
C GLU A 114 12.12 -15.69 25.08
N ILE A 115 12.70 -14.51 24.83
CA ILE A 115 14.03 -14.13 25.32
C ILE A 115 13.98 -12.76 26.00
N PRO A 116 14.86 -12.48 26.97
CA PRO A 116 15.07 -11.11 27.46
C PRO A 116 15.46 -10.19 26.31
N ALA A 117 14.95 -8.95 26.30
CA ALA A 117 15.23 -7.99 25.23
C ALA A 117 16.73 -7.71 25.03
N THR A 118 17.51 -7.76 26.12
CA THR A 118 18.98 -7.61 26.09
C THR A 118 19.69 -8.73 25.34
N MET A 119 19.06 -9.89 25.15
CA MET A 119 19.61 -11.02 24.38
C MET A 119 19.18 -11.02 22.92
N ALA A 120 18.27 -10.11 22.52
CA ALA A 120 17.74 -10.07 21.15
C ALA A 120 18.83 -9.85 20.08
N PRO A 121 19.85 -8.98 20.26
CA PRO A 121 20.94 -8.84 19.30
C PRO A 121 21.72 -10.14 19.11
N ASN A 122 22.12 -10.80 20.21
CA ASN A 122 22.87 -12.05 20.15
C ASN A 122 22.05 -13.17 19.46
N VAL A 123 20.74 -13.25 19.73
CA VAL A 123 19.87 -14.22 19.07
C VAL A 123 19.69 -13.92 17.59
N LYS A 124 19.64 -12.63 17.20
CA LYS A 124 19.63 -12.21 15.80
C LYS A 124 20.91 -12.62 15.08
N ASP A 125 22.08 -12.43 15.70
CA ASP A 125 23.37 -12.82 15.12
C ASP A 125 23.48 -14.33 14.90
N ILE A 126 23.05 -15.14 15.87
CA ILE A 126 23.00 -16.60 15.73
C ILE A 126 22.08 -17.00 14.58
N MET A 127 20.92 -16.35 14.45
CA MET A 127 19.99 -16.62 13.35
C MET A 127 20.59 -16.23 12.01
N CYS A 128 21.23 -15.06 11.90
CA CYS A 128 21.89 -14.62 10.67
C CYS A 128 23.04 -15.54 10.28
N LYS A 129 23.84 -16.00 11.25
CA LYS A 129 24.95 -16.94 11.07
C LYS A 129 24.50 -18.28 10.47
N HIS A 130 23.37 -18.83 10.92
CA HIS A 130 22.93 -20.18 10.53
C HIS A 130 21.87 -20.23 9.44
N LEU A 131 21.02 -19.20 9.33
CA LEU A 131 19.92 -19.15 8.37
C LEU A 131 20.24 -18.27 7.16
N GLY A 132 21.24 -17.38 7.27
CA GLY A 132 21.53 -16.33 6.29
C GLY A 132 20.62 -15.11 6.46
N TYR A 133 21.16 -13.92 6.17
CA TYR A 133 20.45 -12.63 6.34
C TYR A 133 19.11 -12.56 5.60
N ASP A 134 19.07 -13.03 4.36
CA ASP A 134 17.86 -13.01 3.54
C ASP A 134 16.73 -13.86 4.14
N LEU A 135 17.07 -15.05 4.65
CA LEU A 135 16.09 -15.96 5.24
C LEU A 135 15.61 -15.42 6.59
N VAL A 136 16.48 -14.82 7.41
CA VAL A 136 16.07 -14.21 8.68
C VAL A 136 14.99 -13.14 8.46
N ASN A 137 15.17 -12.27 7.48
CA ASN A 137 14.18 -11.24 7.16
C ASN A 137 12.85 -11.81 6.62
N ASP A 138 12.89 -12.97 5.95
CA ASP A 138 11.71 -13.60 5.36
C ASP A 138 10.89 -14.47 6.33
N ILE A 139 11.53 -15.17 7.28
CA ILE A 139 10.87 -16.18 8.13
C ILE A 139 10.91 -15.89 9.64
N VAL A 140 11.75 -14.93 10.09
CA VAL A 140 11.90 -14.59 11.52
C VAL A 140 11.20 -13.26 11.82
N LYS A 141 10.33 -13.24 12.84
CA LYS A 141 9.69 -12.01 13.32
C LYS A 141 10.09 -11.73 14.77
N PHE A 142 10.74 -10.60 15.01
CA PHE A 142 11.00 -10.08 16.35
C PHE A 142 9.82 -9.21 16.81
N HIS A 143 9.17 -9.61 17.90
CA HIS A 143 8.07 -8.89 18.52
C HIS A 143 8.49 -8.45 19.93
N GLU A 144 8.55 -7.15 20.17
CA GLU A 144 8.58 -6.65 21.56
C GLU A 144 7.19 -6.75 22.18
N VAL A 145 7.10 -7.37 23.36
CA VAL A 145 5.86 -7.44 24.11
C VAL A 145 5.71 -6.14 24.91
N PHE A 146 4.93 -5.19 24.38
CA PHE A 146 4.63 -3.94 25.09
C PHE A 146 3.13 -3.73 25.21
N THR A 147 2.66 -3.46 26.44
CA THR A 147 1.29 -3.04 26.78
C THR A 147 0.88 -1.83 25.91
N PRO A 148 -0.37 -1.77 25.40
CA PRO A 148 -0.76 -0.74 24.44
C PRO A 148 -0.92 0.64 25.12
N PRO A 149 -0.56 1.74 24.45
CA PRO A 149 -0.94 3.07 24.91
C PRO A 149 -2.40 3.37 24.57
N THR A 150 -3.09 3.97 25.53
CA THR A 150 -4.45 4.50 25.46
C THR A 150 -4.42 5.97 25.01
N SER A 151 -4.23 6.27 23.71
CA SER A 151 -4.55 7.61 23.17
C SER A 151 -4.52 7.67 21.62
N PRO A 152 -5.43 8.40 20.96
CA PRO A 152 -5.48 8.57 19.49
C PRO A 152 -4.42 9.51 18.86
N SER A 153 -3.52 10.13 19.62
CA SER A 153 -2.80 11.35 19.21
C SER A 153 -1.41 11.18 18.56
N GLN A 154 -1.08 10.02 17.97
CA GLN A 154 0.28 9.78 17.45
C GLN A 154 0.31 9.53 15.94
N TYR A 155 0.08 10.60 15.17
CA TYR A 155 0.49 10.69 13.78
C TYR A 155 1.53 11.81 13.65
N PRO A 156 2.46 11.76 12.68
CA PRO A 156 3.30 12.91 12.39
C PRO A 156 2.41 14.10 12.05
N ASP A 157 2.62 15.21 12.76
CA ASP A 157 1.93 16.48 12.56
C ASP A 157 2.35 17.09 11.21
N SER A 158 1.90 16.50 10.10
CA SER A 158 1.98 17.14 8.79
C SER A 158 0.93 18.27 8.76
N PRO A 159 1.35 19.55 8.66
CA PRO A 159 0.43 20.68 8.57
C PRO A 159 -0.53 20.53 7.40
N ASP A 160 -0.04 19.98 6.28
CA ASP A 160 -0.80 19.77 5.05
C ASP A 160 -1.93 18.75 5.24
N TRP A 161 -1.66 17.59 5.85
CA TRP A 161 -2.71 16.61 6.12
C TRP A 161 -3.81 17.17 7.02
N LYS A 162 -3.44 17.84 8.11
CA LYS A 162 -4.42 18.45 9.01
C LYS A 162 -5.27 19.46 8.24
N LEU A 163 -4.65 20.30 7.41
CA LEU A 163 -5.34 21.29 6.57
C LEU A 163 -6.36 20.61 5.65
N TYR A 164 -5.95 19.65 4.83
CA TYR A 164 -6.84 18.97 3.87
C TYR A 164 -7.96 18.18 4.55
N ARG A 165 -7.63 17.45 5.63
CA ARG A 165 -8.61 16.70 6.42
C ARG A 165 -9.65 17.63 7.03
N ASN A 166 -9.19 18.70 7.69
CA ASN A 166 -10.05 19.66 8.36
C ASN A 166 -10.94 20.40 7.38
N GLN A 167 -10.42 20.76 6.21
CA GLN A 167 -11.19 21.36 5.13
C GLN A 167 -12.31 20.43 4.66
N ILE A 168 -12.00 19.16 4.38
CA ILE A 168 -12.99 18.18 3.91
C ILE A 168 -14.07 17.93 4.97
N ILE A 169 -13.68 17.78 6.24
CA ILE A 169 -14.66 17.60 7.33
C ILE A 169 -15.54 18.86 7.47
N SER A 170 -14.96 20.05 7.39
CA SER A 170 -15.71 21.31 7.48
C SER A 170 -16.69 21.50 6.34
N GLU A 171 -16.30 21.18 5.11
CA GLU A 171 -17.17 21.20 3.93
C GLU A 171 -18.34 20.21 4.11
N LEU A 172 -18.04 18.97 4.51
CA LEU A 172 -19.07 17.95 4.75
C LEU A 172 -20.00 18.31 5.91
N LEU A 173 -19.50 18.92 6.98
CA LEU A 173 -20.33 19.42 8.09
C LEU A 173 -21.31 20.47 7.58
N LYS A 174 -20.86 21.44 6.79
CA LYS A 174 -21.75 22.46 6.19
C LYS A 174 -22.85 21.82 5.33
N GLU A 175 -22.50 20.81 4.52
CA GLU A 175 -23.47 20.08 3.72
C GLU A 175 -24.49 19.34 4.59
N VAL A 176 -24.03 18.53 5.54
CA VAL A 176 -24.91 17.71 6.42
C VAL A 176 -25.79 18.60 7.30
N SER A 177 -25.25 19.68 7.87
CA SER A 177 -26.03 20.67 8.63
C SER A 177 -27.06 21.36 7.76
N GLY A 178 -26.69 21.78 6.54
CA GLY A 178 -27.62 22.39 5.59
C GLY A 178 -28.77 21.45 5.24
N ASP A 179 -28.51 20.15 5.10
CA ASP A 179 -29.54 19.14 4.82
C ASP A 179 -30.49 18.91 6.02
N GLN A 180 -30.00 19.03 7.26
CA GLN A 180 -30.84 18.95 8.47
C GLN A 180 -31.69 20.21 8.69
N ILE A 181 -31.08 21.40 8.56
CA ILE A 181 -31.75 22.70 8.81
C ILE A 181 -32.89 22.95 7.82
N LYS A 182 -32.77 22.49 6.57
CA LYS A 182 -33.86 22.57 5.58
C LYS A 182 -35.11 21.75 5.94
N ASN A 183 -35.01 20.84 6.93
CA ASN A 183 -36.06 19.90 7.34
C ASN A 183 -36.46 20.07 8.82
N ILE A 184 -36.40 21.30 9.36
CA ILE A 184 -36.67 21.65 10.77
C ILE A 184 -37.97 21.05 11.35
N HIS A 185 -39.02 20.86 10.53
CA HIS A 185 -40.30 20.35 11.02
C HIS A 185 -40.39 18.82 11.17
N SER A 186 -39.34 18.06 10.80
CA SER A 186 -39.44 16.59 10.86
C SER A 186 -38.17 15.82 11.23
N CYS A 187 -37.00 16.47 11.40
CA CYS A 187 -35.70 15.80 11.60
C CYS A 187 -35.34 14.73 10.54
N HIS A 188 -36.12 14.66 9.44
CA HIS A 188 -35.92 13.70 8.35
C HIS A 188 -35.05 14.32 7.27
N ASP A 189 -33.93 13.67 6.99
CA ASP A 189 -33.12 14.03 5.83
C ASP A 189 -33.64 13.38 4.54
N TYR A 190 -32.96 13.67 3.44
CA TYR A 190 -33.26 13.07 2.14
C TYR A 190 -33.26 11.53 2.19
N VAL A 191 -32.46 10.90 3.07
CA VAL A 191 -32.44 9.45 3.27
C VAL A 191 -33.74 9.00 3.93
N ASP A 192 -34.15 9.64 5.01
CA ASP A 192 -35.38 9.33 5.73
C ASP A 192 -36.62 9.52 4.86
N ILE A 193 -36.67 10.59 4.06
CA ILE A 193 -37.74 10.88 3.10
C ILE A 193 -37.79 9.81 2.00
N SER A 194 -36.64 9.46 1.41
CA SER A 194 -36.56 8.45 0.35
C SER A 194 -36.90 7.03 0.85
N LEU A 195 -36.55 6.73 2.10
CA LEU A 195 -36.88 5.45 2.74
C LEU A 195 -38.37 5.32 3.02
N ARG A 196 -39.00 6.36 3.59
CA ARG A 196 -40.46 6.38 3.79
C ARG A 196 -41.22 6.17 2.50
N GLN A 197 -40.77 6.77 1.40
CA GLN A 197 -41.43 6.61 0.11
C GLN A 197 -41.32 5.20 -0.46
N LYS A 198 -40.17 4.54 -0.29
CA LYS A 198 -40.02 3.12 -0.65
C LYS A 198 -40.88 2.20 0.21
N GLU A 199 -40.99 2.49 1.51
CA GLU A 199 -41.86 1.75 2.43
C GLU A 199 -43.35 1.95 2.10
N MET A 200 -43.70 3.11 1.52
CA MET A 200 -45.04 3.39 0.97
C MET A 200 -45.27 2.86 -0.45
N GLY A 201 -44.30 2.14 -1.06
CA GLY A 201 -44.43 1.58 -2.41
C GLY A 201 -44.44 2.63 -3.54
N LEU A 202 -44.04 3.86 -3.27
CA LEU A 202 -44.06 4.97 -4.24
C LEU A 202 -42.75 4.98 -5.04
N ASN A 203 -42.83 4.66 -6.33
CA ASN A 203 -41.72 4.73 -7.30
C ASN A 203 -41.53 6.16 -7.86
N ASN A 204 -41.33 7.14 -6.98
CA ASN A 204 -41.10 8.53 -7.33
C ASN A 204 -39.65 8.96 -7.06
N ASN A 205 -39.13 9.90 -7.84
CA ASN A 205 -37.92 10.66 -7.53
C ASN A 205 -38.24 11.76 -6.50
N VAL A 206 -37.28 12.07 -5.64
CA VAL A 206 -37.31 13.27 -4.79
C VAL A 206 -36.19 14.19 -5.24
N CYS A 207 -36.52 15.45 -5.48
CA CYS A 207 -35.52 16.47 -5.80
C CYS A 207 -34.71 16.83 -4.56
N CYS A 208 -33.40 16.63 -4.56
CA CYS A 208 -32.53 17.01 -3.43
C CYS A 208 -32.43 18.54 -3.18
N LYS A 209 -32.86 19.37 -4.14
CA LYS A 209 -32.82 20.83 -4.02
C LYS A 209 -34.06 21.41 -3.35
N CYS A 210 -35.24 20.87 -3.65
CA CYS A 210 -36.52 21.42 -3.19
C CYS A 210 -37.48 20.38 -2.58
N ASN A 211 -37.03 19.14 -2.38
CA ASN A 211 -37.79 18.01 -1.85
C ASN A 211 -39.08 17.66 -2.62
N TYR A 212 -39.28 18.21 -3.82
CA TYR A 212 -40.44 17.90 -4.64
C TYR A 212 -40.40 16.46 -5.14
N VAL A 213 -41.53 15.76 -4.99
CA VAL A 213 -41.71 14.36 -5.38
C VAL A 213 -42.27 14.31 -6.79
N TYR A 214 -41.63 13.57 -7.70
CA TYR A 214 -42.03 13.50 -9.10
C TYR A 214 -41.78 12.12 -9.73
N SER A 215 -42.48 11.79 -10.81
CA SER A 215 -42.40 10.46 -11.43
C SER A 215 -41.02 10.15 -12.03
N LEU A 216 -40.63 8.87 -12.04
CA LEU A 216 -39.36 8.37 -12.60
C LEU A 216 -39.13 8.74 -14.07
N GLY A 217 -40.20 9.03 -14.83
CA GLY A 217 -40.12 9.41 -16.25
C GLY A 217 -39.56 10.81 -16.51
N ASN A 218 -39.59 11.70 -15.53
CA ASN A 218 -39.10 13.06 -15.71
C ASN A 218 -37.58 13.13 -15.47
N ARG A 219 -36.83 13.67 -16.44
CA ARG A 219 -35.39 13.93 -16.29
C ARG A 219 -35.10 15.03 -15.27
N ASN A 220 -35.91 16.08 -15.29
CA ASN A 220 -35.72 17.25 -14.43
C ASN A 220 -36.83 17.29 -13.38
N CYS A 221 -36.51 17.82 -12.20
CA CYS A 221 -37.50 18.14 -11.20
C CYS A 221 -38.52 19.14 -11.79
N PRO A 222 -39.82 18.81 -11.85
CA PRO A 222 -40.83 19.71 -12.42
C PRO A 222 -40.95 21.03 -11.65
N ASN A 223 -40.60 21.03 -10.36
CA ASN A 223 -40.76 22.19 -9.48
C ASN A 223 -39.62 23.21 -9.60
N CYS A 224 -38.37 22.77 -9.74
CA CYS A 224 -37.21 23.67 -9.79
C CYS A 224 -36.32 23.49 -11.02
N ASN A 225 -36.77 22.68 -11.98
CA ASN A 225 -36.06 22.27 -13.19
C ASN A 225 -34.66 21.65 -12.94
N HIS A 226 -34.38 21.23 -11.71
CA HIS A 226 -33.12 20.58 -11.36
C HIS A 226 -33.06 19.18 -11.98
N ASP A 227 -32.13 18.96 -12.91
CA ASP A 227 -31.78 17.62 -13.39
C ASP A 227 -30.85 16.93 -12.38
N PRO A 228 -31.23 15.79 -11.76
CA PRO A 228 -30.36 15.03 -10.87
C PRO A 228 -29.14 14.43 -11.60
N LYS A 229 -29.17 14.34 -12.94
CA LYS A 229 -28.02 13.92 -13.78
C LYS A 229 -27.09 15.08 -14.10
N TYR A 230 -27.58 16.31 -14.00
CA TYR A 230 -26.85 17.49 -14.39
C TYR A 230 -26.32 18.15 -13.12
N ASN A 231 -25.03 17.93 -12.89
CA ASN A 231 -24.27 18.81 -12.01
C ASN A 231 -24.12 20.15 -12.77
N PRO A 232 -24.90 21.21 -12.47
CA PRO A 232 -25.14 22.32 -13.41
C PRO A 232 -23.99 23.32 -13.52
N LEU A 233 -22.84 22.99 -12.98
CA LEU A 233 -21.66 23.85 -12.96
C LEU A 233 -20.49 22.96 -13.33
N GLY A 234 -19.42 23.53 -13.88
CA GLY A 234 -18.13 22.87 -13.99
C GLY A 234 -17.57 22.49 -12.61
N TYR A 235 -18.24 21.54 -11.94
CA TYR A 235 -17.92 21.03 -10.63
C TYR A 235 -16.68 20.19 -10.79
N ASP A 236 -15.56 20.84 -10.50
CA ASP A 236 -14.31 20.17 -10.27
C ASP A 236 -14.37 19.48 -8.90
N PRO A 237 -14.46 18.14 -8.82
CA PRO A 237 -14.49 17.42 -7.54
C PRO A 237 -13.19 17.56 -6.74
N TYR A 238 -12.18 18.17 -7.36
CA TYR A 238 -10.84 18.42 -6.84
C TYR A 238 -10.56 19.92 -6.68
N LYS A 239 -11.58 20.80 -6.73
CA LYS A 239 -11.42 22.27 -6.68
C LYS A 239 -10.59 22.75 -5.48
N ARG A 240 -10.65 22.01 -4.36
CA ARG A 240 -9.91 22.32 -3.12
C ARG A 240 -8.40 22.12 -3.24
N THR A 241 -7.96 21.26 -4.16
CA THR A 241 -6.54 20.97 -4.34
C THR A 241 -6.00 21.80 -5.50
N PRO A 242 -5.01 22.67 -5.26
CA PRO A 242 -4.40 23.44 -6.32
C PRO A 242 -3.67 22.51 -7.29
N SER A 243 -3.81 22.78 -8.58
CA SER A 243 -3.06 22.04 -9.59
C SER A 243 -1.64 22.56 -9.69
N GLN A 244 -0.69 21.65 -9.75
CA GLN A 244 0.72 21.90 -10.05
C GLN A 244 1.11 21.28 -11.40
N HIS A 245 0.14 21.03 -12.29
CA HIS A 245 0.45 20.61 -13.66
C HIS A 245 1.22 21.72 -14.37
N LEU A 246 2.19 21.32 -15.19
CA LEU A 246 2.86 22.24 -16.10
C LEU A 246 1.84 22.90 -17.03
N LYS A 247 2.07 24.17 -17.38
CA LYS A 247 1.17 24.94 -18.26
C LYS A 247 1.03 24.30 -19.65
N HIS A 248 2.08 23.64 -20.12
CA HIS A 248 2.09 22.92 -21.37
C HIS A 248 2.08 21.41 -21.10
N PRO A 249 1.12 20.66 -21.67
CA PRO A 249 1.04 19.23 -21.47
C PRO A 249 2.29 18.55 -22.03
N PRO A 250 2.83 17.52 -21.35
CA PRO A 250 3.97 16.77 -21.85
C PRO A 250 3.59 16.01 -23.12
N THR A 251 4.54 15.91 -24.04
CA THR A 251 4.36 15.10 -25.25
C THR A 251 4.66 13.64 -24.93
N VAL A 252 3.76 12.74 -25.34
CA VAL A 252 3.98 11.29 -25.22
C VAL A 252 4.43 10.76 -26.57
N THR A 253 5.62 10.18 -26.61
CA THR A 253 6.21 9.60 -27.82
C THR A 253 6.48 8.11 -27.63
N VAL A 254 6.31 7.32 -28.69
CA VAL A 254 6.68 5.91 -28.69
C VAL A 254 8.11 5.79 -29.20
N GLY A 255 9.01 5.32 -28.33
CA GLY A 255 10.41 5.06 -28.67
C GLY A 255 10.61 3.75 -29.44
N GLU A 256 11.86 3.44 -29.76
CA GLU A 256 12.23 2.17 -30.39
C GLU A 256 11.99 0.99 -29.42
N PRO A 257 11.29 -0.07 -29.85
CA PRO A 257 10.97 -1.19 -28.98
C PRO A 257 12.20 -2.05 -28.65
N CYS A 258 12.40 -2.37 -27.37
CA CYS A 258 13.36 -3.37 -26.93
C CYS A 258 12.74 -4.77 -27.02
N MET A 259 13.33 -5.67 -27.82
CA MET A 259 12.81 -7.04 -28.04
C MET A 259 13.20 -8.01 -26.92
N VAL A 260 13.30 -7.51 -25.69
CA VAL A 260 13.73 -8.27 -24.51
C VAL A 260 12.62 -8.22 -23.47
N ASN A 261 12.27 -9.38 -22.92
CA ASN A 261 11.35 -9.46 -21.80
C ASN A 261 12.11 -9.18 -20.48
N PRO A 262 11.83 -8.08 -19.75
CA PRO A 262 12.56 -7.68 -18.55
C PRO A 262 12.23 -8.55 -17.32
N ASN A 263 12.55 -9.85 -17.37
CA ASN A 263 12.13 -10.83 -16.37
C ASN A 263 13.24 -11.37 -15.46
N ASN A 264 14.47 -10.85 -15.57
CA ASN A 264 15.59 -11.08 -14.66
C ASN A 264 16.56 -9.88 -14.72
N GLU A 265 17.54 -9.84 -13.84
CA GLU A 265 18.50 -8.73 -13.73
C GLU A 265 19.35 -8.54 -15.01
N GLU A 266 19.82 -9.62 -15.63
CA GLU A 266 20.59 -9.58 -16.89
C GLU A 266 19.80 -8.88 -18.01
N LYS A 267 18.54 -9.29 -18.21
CA LYS A 267 17.67 -8.72 -19.24
C LYS A 267 17.25 -7.29 -18.92
N ILE A 268 17.15 -6.94 -17.64
CA ILE A 268 16.94 -5.55 -17.24
C ILE A 268 18.16 -4.72 -17.63
N GLY A 269 19.39 -5.22 -17.39
CA GLY A 269 20.61 -4.57 -17.87
C GLY A 269 20.56 -4.27 -19.38
N ILE A 270 20.18 -5.26 -20.19
CA ILE A 270 20.02 -5.07 -21.65
C ILE A 270 18.97 -3.99 -21.98
N VAL A 271 17.84 -3.97 -21.26
CA VAL A 271 16.82 -2.94 -21.44
C VAL A 271 17.34 -1.55 -21.06
N LEU A 272 18.12 -1.43 -19.98
CA LEU A 272 18.70 -0.16 -19.56
C LEU A 272 19.75 0.34 -20.56
N GLU A 273 20.61 -0.52 -21.09
CA GLU A 273 21.54 -0.13 -22.16
C GLU A 273 20.80 0.33 -23.42
N HIS A 274 19.75 -0.39 -23.83
CA HIS A 274 18.88 0.06 -24.93
C HIS A 274 18.26 1.44 -24.66
N LEU A 275 17.82 1.71 -23.43
CA LEU A 275 17.31 3.03 -23.05
C LEU A 275 18.40 4.11 -23.07
N ARG A 276 19.64 3.76 -22.65
CA ARG A 276 20.80 4.65 -22.70
C ARG A 276 21.08 5.10 -24.13
N GLU A 277 21.10 4.16 -25.07
CA GLU A 277 21.27 4.41 -26.50
C GLU A 277 20.13 5.26 -27.08
N VAL A 278 18.87 4.87 -26.87
CA VAL A 278 17.71 5.55 -27.48
C VAL A 278 17.48 6.95 -26.89
N CYS A 279 17.89 7.18 -25.63
CA CYS A 279 17.72 8.46 -24.95
C CYS A 279 18.98 9.34 -24.96
N ASN A 280 20.07 8.91 -25.62
CA ASN A 280 21.36 9.60 -25.70
C ASN A 280 21.92 9.99 -24.32
N ILE A 281 21.99 9.04 -23.39
CA ILE A 281 22.55 9.22 -22.05
C ILE A 281 24.02 8.76 -22.07
N PRO A 282 24.99 9.51 -21.50
CA PRO A 282 24.84 10.77 -20.78
C PRO A 282 24.95 12.03 -21.67
N GLU A 283 25.25 11.89 -22.96
CA GLU A 283 25.60 13.00 -23.86
C GLU A 283 24.61 14.18 -23.83
N GLN A 284 23.31 13.89 -23.74
CA GLN A 284 22.25 14.91 -23.73
C GLN A 284 21.50 15.02 -22.40
N ARG A 285 21.70 14.07 -21.48
CA ARG A 285 20.91 13.94 -20.25
C ARG A 285 21.75 13.36 -19.14
N LYS A 286 21.72 14.02 -17.97
CA LYS A 286 22.34 13.52 -16.74
C LYS A 286 21.61 12.32 -16.15
N TRP A 287 20.27 12.32 -16.24
CA TRP A 287 19.44 11.23 -15.71
C TRP A 287 18.24 10.89 -16.59
N LEU A 288 17.73 9.67 -16.45
CA LEU A 288 16.46 9.22 -17.00
C LEU A 288 15.57 8.59 -15.92
N VAL A 289 14.37 9.15 -15.77
CA VAL A 289 13.36 8.58 -14.88
C VAL A 289 12.68 7.39 -15.56
N VAL A 290 12.78 6.22 -14.94
CA VAL A 290 12.20 4.97 -15.42
C VAL A 290 11.03 4.58 -14.52
N TRP A 291 9.82 4.80 -15.03
CA TRP A 291 8.60 4.35 -14.37
C TRP A 291 8.40 2.85 -14.59
N SER A 292 8.48 2.08 -13.51
CA SER A 292 8.36 0.64 -13.55
C SER A 292 7.65 0.13 -12.30
N ASP A 293 6.86 -0.92 -12.45
CA ASP A 293 6.13 -1.55 -11.35
C ASP A 293 6.56 -3.01 -11.17
N GLY A 294 6.35 -3.54 -9.96
CA GLY A 294 6.53 -4.95 -9.67
C GLY A 294 7.98 -5.44 -9.77
N ILE A 295 8.20 -6.50 -10.55
CA ILE A 295 9.47 -7.23 -10.60
C ILE A 295 10.57 -6.45 -11.34
N PRO A 296 10.31 -5.85 -12.52
CA PRO A 296 11.33 -5.06 -13.23
C PRO A 296 11.91 -3.90 -12.38
N TYR A 297 11.08 -3.20 -11.61
CA TYR A 297 11.54 -2.19 -10.65
C TYR A 297 12.57 -2.77 -9.66
N LEU A 298 12.25 -3.90 -9.03
CA LEU A 298 13.11 -4.52 -8.02
C LEU A 298 14.45 -4.98 -8.62
N PHE A 299 14.43 -5.53 -9.83
CA PHE A 299 15.67 -5.91 -10.51
C PHE A 299 16.52 -4.70 -10.90
N GLY A 300 15.90 -3.63 -11.40
CA GLY A 300 16.60 -2.37 -11.68
C GLY A 300 17.30 -1.79 -10.45
N MET A 301 16.58 -1.73 -9.32
CA MET A 301 17.15 -1.28 -8.05
C MET A 301 18.32 -2.16 -7.57
N ARG A 302 18.22 -3.48 -7.73
CA ARG A 302 19.30 -4.40 -7.36
C ARG A 302 20.55 -4.20 -8.20
N LEU A 303 20.39 -3.97 -9.51
CA LEU A 303 21.52 -3.64 -10.37
C LEU A 303 22.23 -2.38 -9.88
N GLN A 304 21.51 -1.31 -9.57
CA GLN A 304 22.11 -0.07 -9.04
C GLN A 304 22.78 -0.25 -7.67
N GLN A 305 22.26 -1.18 -6.86
CA GLN A 305 22.76 -1.43 -5.53
C GLN A 305 24.08 -2.23 -5.54
N TYR A 306 24.19 -3.23 -6.41
CA TYR A 306 25.24 -4.26 -6.35
C TYR A 306 26.17 -4.30 -7.56
N VAL A 307 25.87 -3.59 -8.66
CA VAL A 307 26.70 -3.61 -9.86
C VAL A 307 27.44 -2.29 -10.01
N TYR A 308 28.75 -2.38 -10.27
CA TYR A 308 29.65 -1.25 -10.44
C TYR A 308 30.38 -1.34 -11.77
N VAL A 309 30.81 -0.20 -12.32
CA VAL A 309 31.69 -0.11 -13.48
C VAL A 309 33.09 0.19 -12.97
N CYS A 310 34.07 -0.63 -13.36
CA CYS A 310 35.48 -0.38 -13.09
C CYS A 310 36.00 0.74 -14.00
N SER A 311 36.58 1.81 -13.46
CA SER A 311 37.13 2.92 -14.27
C SER A 311 38.36 2.55 -15.10
N SER A 312 39.03 1.43 -14.79
CA SER A 312 40.24 1.00 -15.49
C SER A 312 39.96 0.08 -16.69
N CYS A 313 39.06 -0.91 -16.53
CA CYS A 313 38.73 -1.86 -17.60
C CYS A 313 37.31 -1.74 -18.15
N GLU A 314 36.50 -0.83 -17.59
CA GLU A 314 35.08 -0.62 -17.97
C GLU A 314 34.17 -1.85 -17.74
N GLU A 315 34.67 -2.91 -17.10
CA GLU A 315 33.87 -4.09 -16.80
C GLU A 315 32.83 -3.85 -15.70
N LEU A 316 31.68 -4.52 -15.86
CA LEU A 316 30.64 -4.58 -14.83
C LEU A 316 31.00 -5.60 -13.74
N VAL A 317 31.15 -5.12 -12.51
CA VAL A 317 31.47 -5.91 -11.32
C VAL A 317 30.23 -6.04 -10.45
N ASP A 318 29.74 -7.27 -10.29
CA ASP A 318 28.63 -7.61 -9.38
C ASP A 318 29.19 -8.00 -8.01
N THR A 319 29.02 -7.13 -7.01
CA THR A 319 29.61 -7.29 -5.66
C THR A 319 29.09 -8.49 -4.88
N ARG A 320 28.02 -9.14 -5.38
CA ARG A 320 27.51 -10.39 -4.82
C ARG A 320 28.28 -11.61 -5.30
N LYS A 321 29.06 -11.46 -6.39
CA LYS A 321 29.84 -12.52 -7.04
C LYS A 321 31.34 -12.34 -6.86
N GLU A 322 31.80 -11.10 -6.87
CA GLU A 322 33.20 -10.73 -6.74
C GLU A 322 33.31 -9.44 -5.92
N SER A 323 34.18 -9.40 -4.92
CA SER A 323 34.40 -8.16 -4.17
C SER A 323 35.17 -7.13 -5.01
N LEU A 324 34.98 -5.84 -4.72
CA LEU A 324 35.72 -4.78 -5.44
C LEU A 324 37.24 -4.90 -5.22
N ASP A 325 37.66 -5.39 -4.05
CA ASP A 325 39.08 -5.64 -3.73
C ASP A 325 39.66 -6.78 -4.57
N ASP A 326 38.92 -7.89 -4.70
CA ASP A 326 39.33 -9.02 -5.56
C ASP A 326 39.45 -8.58 -7.02
N HIS A 327 38.51 -7.74 -7.49
CA HIS A 327 38.58 -7.18 -8.84
C HIS A 327 39.78 -6.23 -9.00
N THR A 328 40.03 -5.36 -8.03
CA THR A 328 41.18 -4.43 -8.01
C THR A 328 42.50 -5.18 -8.09
N ALA A 329 42.62 -6.32 -7.40
CA ALA A 329 43.81 -7.16 -7.42
C ALA A 329 44.16 -7.70 -8.82
N LYS A 330 43.20 -7.75 -9.75
CA LYS A 330 43.44 -8.14 -11.16
C LYS A 330 44.17 -7.06 -11.97
N HIS A 331 44.20 -5.82 -11.50
CA HIS A 331 44.70 -4.67 -12.24
C HIS A 331 46.12 -4.24 -11.84
N ASN A 332 46.99 -5.20 -11.47
CA ASN A 332 48.42 -4.96 -11.18
C ASN A 332 48.73 -3.78 -10.24
N HIS A 333 47.91 -3.60 -9.19
CA HIS A 333 48.09 -2.55 -8.17
C HIS A 333 48.07 -1.11 -8.73
N ASP A 334 47.25 -0.83 -9.74
CA ASP A 334 46.88 0.55 -10.05
C ASP A 334 46.03 1.11 -8.90
N ASN A 335 46.64 1.95 -8.06
CA ASN A 335 45.96 2.60 -6.93
C ASN A 335 44.95 3.68 -7.36
N SER A 336 44.76 3.92 -8.67
CA SER A 336 43.82 4.92 -9.19
C SER A 336 42.45 4.34 -9.61
N ILE A 337 42.20 3.05 -9.34
CA ILE A 337 40.95 2.40 -9.74
C ILE A 337 39.79 2.91 -8.89
N ASN A 338 38.90 3.64 -9.54
CA ASN A 338 37.61 4.02 -9.01
C ASN A 338 36.52 3.09 -9.52
N PHE A 339 35.50 2.87 -8.69
CA PHE A 339 34.29 2.15 -9.06
C PHE A 339 33.10 3.09 -9.01
N HIS A 340 32.30 3.10 -10.06
CA HIS A 340 31.09 3.90 -10.13
C HIS A 340 29.88 2.98 -10.18
N ARG A 341 28.78 3.33 -9.51
CA ARG A 341 27.55 2.50 -9.56
C ARG A 341 27.06 2.39 -11.00
N ALA A 342 26.91 1.15 -11.48
CA ALA A 342 26.32 0.90 -12.78
C ALA A 342 24.87 1.40 -12.78
N PHE A 343 24.46 1.96 -13.92
CA PHE A 343 23.09 2.47 -14.13
C PHE A 343 22.67 3.60 -13.16
N SER A 344 23.62 4.31 -12.55
CA SER A 344 23.33 5.49 -11.71
C SER A 344 22.69 6.65 -12.49
N ASP A 345 22.76 6.62 -13.82
CA ASP A 345 22.05 7.53 -14.71
C ASP A 345 20.52 7.30 -14.75
N PHE A 346 20.03 6.20 -14.18
CA PHE A 346 18.60 5.87 -14.16
C PHE A 346 17.98 6.16 -12.80
N ILE A 347 16.75 6.67 -12.78
CA ILE A 347 16.01 6.93 -11.54
C ILE A 347 14.73 6.09 -11.60
N PHE A 348 14.70 5.00 -10.85
CA PHE A 348 13.52 4.13 -10.84
C PHE A 348 12.40 4.75 -10.04
N ARG A 349 11.19 4.72 -10.61
CA ARG A 349 9.99 5.26 -9.97
C ARG A 349 8.86 4.26 -9.99
N PRO A 350 8.19 4.04 -8.85
CA PRO A 350 7.01 3.22 -8.84
C PRO A 350 5.85 3.91 -9.54
N GLY A 351 5.10 3.15 -10.33
CA GLY A 351 3.88 3.65 -10.98
C GLY A 351 2.87 4.21 -9.95
N PRO A 352 2.49 5.51 -10.02
CA PRO A 352 1.60 6.11 -9.03
C PRO A 352 0.22 5.46 -9.04
N CYS A 353 -0.25 5.00 -10.20
CA CYS A 353 -1.54 4.34 -10.31
C CYS A 353 -1.48 2.89 -9.79
N HIS A 354 -0.33 2.22 -9.90
CA HIS A 354 -0.09 0.93 -9.25
C HIS A 354 -0.05 1.05 -7.72
N ILE A 355 0.53 2.13 -7.18
CA ILE A 355 0.41 2.45 -5.75
C ILE A 355 -1.07 2.63 -5.39
N GLU A 356 -1.83 3.43 -6.14
CA GLU A 356 -3.28 3.63 -5.93
C GLU A 356 -4.03 2.28 -5.92
N LEU A 357 -3.72 1.40 -6.87
CA LEU A 357 -4.32 0.08 -6.99
C LEU A 357 -4.03 -0.80 -5.77
N ASN A 358 -2.81 -0.75 -5.23
CA ASN A 358 -2.45 -1.49 -4.03
C ASN A 358 -3.08 -0.90 -2.77
N MET A 359 -3.21 0.43 -2.67
CA MET A 359 -3.97 1.07 -1.60
C MET A 359 -5.43 0.61 -1.61
N ALA A 360 -6.05 0.57 -2.80
CA ALA A 360 -7.43 0.09 -2.95
C ALA A 360 -7.56 -1.37 -2.52
N LYS A 361 -6.64 -2.26 -2.91
CA LYS A 361 -6.62 -3.66 -2.48
C LYS A 361 -6.49 -3.81 -0.96
N CYS A 362 -5.61 -3.02 -0.34
CA CYS A 362 -5.45 -3.00 1.12
C CYS A 362 -6.76 -2.61 1.82
N LEU A 363 -7.42 -1.54 1.34
CA LEU A 363 -8.71 -1.09 1.86
C LEU A 363 -9.81 -2.11 1.66
N LEU A 364 -9.95 -2.68 0.46
CA LEU A 364 -10.97 -3.68 0.17
C LEU A 364 -10.83 -4.91 1.07
N ASN A 365 -9.60 -5.38 1.28
CA ASN A 365 -9.32 -6.50 2.18
C ASN A 365 -9.58 -6.16 3.65
N PHE A 366 -9.14 -4.98 4.09
CA PHE A 366 -9.29 -4.56 5.48
C PHE A 366 -10.76 -4.28 5.84
N CYS A 367 -11.45 -3.55 4.97
CA CYS A 367 -12.84 -3.18 5.14
C CYS A 367 -13.80 -4.33 4.74
N TRP A 368 -13.31 -5.50 4.31
CA TRP A 368 -14.17 -6.53 3.72
C TRP A 368 -15.39 -6.90 4.59
N PRO A 369 -15.30 -7.07 5.91
CA PRO A 369 -16.46 -7.37 6.75
C PRO A 369 -17.55 -6.28 6.71
N ILE A 370 -17.14 -5.01 6.61
CA ILE A 370 -18.05 -3.87 6.46
C ILE A 370 -18.58 -3.81 5.02
N LEU A 371 -17.69 -3.95 4.05
CA LEU A 371 -17.97 -3.87 2.62
C LEU A 371 -18.85 -5.01 2.11
N LEU A 372 -18.81 -6.21 2.69
CA LEU A 372 -19.50 -7.39 2.16
C LEU A 372 -21.02 -7.16 2.05
N LEU A 373 -21.63 -6.62 3.10
CA LEU A 373 -23.05 -6.29 3.13
C LEU A 373 -23.38 -5.17 2.13
N MET A 374 -22.45 -4.22 1.97
CA MET A 374 -22.61 -3.09 1.07
C MET A 374 -22.50 -3.49 -0.41
N VAL A 375 -21.48 -4.26 -0.77
CA VAL A 375 -21.22 -4.73 -2.13
C VAL A 375 -22.36 -5.64 -2.60
N SER A 376 -22.96 -6.40 -1.68
CA SER A 376 -24.20 -7.15 -1.93
C SER A 376 -25.38 -6.23 -2.29
N ALA A 377 -25.54 -5.10 -1.60
CA ALA A 377 -26.54 -4.07 -1.92
C ALA A 377 -26.26 -3.36 -3.26
N LEU A 378 -24.99 -3.29 -3.69
CA LEU A 378 -24.61 -2.80 -5.01
C LEU A 378 -24.98 -3.75 -6.16
N GLY A 379 -25.47 -4.96 -5.85
CA GLY A 379 -25.91 -5.97 -6.82
C GLY A 379 -24.90 -7.11 -7.03
N PHE A 380 -23.74 -7.08 -6.37
CA PHE A 380 -22.76 -8.16 -6.42
C PHE A 380 -23.17 -9.24 -5.41
N ARG A 381 -24.08 -10.13 -5.80
CA ARG A 381 -24.66 -11.13 -4.90
C ARG A 381 -24.01 -12.51 -5.00
N THR A 382 -23.33 -12.81 -6.09
CA THR A 382 -22.70 -14.13 -6.29
C THR A 382 -21.30 -14.14 -5.68
N LYS A 383 -20.86 -15.30 -5.17
CA LYS A 383 -19.51 -15.48 -4.63
C LYS A 383 -18.42 -15.00 -5.60
N LYS A 384 -18.54 -15.34 -6.89
CA LYS A 384 -17.60 -14.90 -7.93
C LYS A 384 -17.58 -13.37 -8.09
N ALA A 385 -18.74 -12.72 -8.05
CA ALA A 385 -18.84 -11.26 -8.15
C ALA A 385 -18.27 -10.57 -6.91
N LEU A 386 -18.50 -11.14 -5.72
CA LEU A 386 -17.91 -10.70 -4.47
C LEU A 386 -16.39 -10.87 -4.46
N ASP A 387 -15.87 -12.01 -4.93
CA ASP A 387 -14.43 -12.27 -5.01
C ASP A 387 -13.74 -11.30 -5.99
N VAL A 388 -14.38 -10.96 -7.11
CA VAL A 388 -13.91 -9.93 -8.06
C VAL A 388 -13.74 -8.58 -7.37
N VAL A 389 -14.73 -8.16 -6.57
CA VAL A 389 -14.66 -6.89 -5.83
C VAL A 389 -13.61 -6.97 -4.73
N LYS A 390 -13.58 -8.06 -3.95
CA LYS A 390 -12.62 -8.26 -2.85
C LYS A 390 -11.17 -8.19 -3.34
N CYS A 391 -10.89 -8.86 -4.44
CA CYS A 391 -9.55 -8.91 -5.04
C CYS A 391 -9.16 -7.60 -5.74
N GLY A 392 -10.12 -6.69 -5.96
CA GLY A 392 -9.90 -5.42 -6.63
C GLY A 392 -9.37 -5.58 -8.05
N THR A 393 -9.89 -6.55 -8.82
CA THR A 393 -9.37 -6.88 -10.16
C THR A 393 -9.63 -5.78 -11.18
N ASP A 394 -10.71 -5.02 -11.01
CA ASP A 394 -11.01 -3.81 -11.78
C ASP A 394 -10.75 -2.58 -10.90
N HIS A 395 -9.67 -1.86 -11.19
CA HIS A 395 -9.24 -0.70 -10.43
C HIS A 395 -10.29 0.42 -10.42
N HIS A 396 -10.90 0.73 -11.57
CA HIS A 396 -11.87 1.82 -11.67
C HIS A 396 -13.14 1.52 -10.86
N ARG A 397 -13.62 0.28 -10.89
CA ARG A 397 -14.74 -0.16 -10.05
C ARG A 397 -14.38 -0.13 -8.58
N SER A 398 -13.20 -0.63 -8.23
CA SER A 398 -12.70 -0.65 -6.85
C SER A 398 -12.63 0.75 -6.27
N LYS A 399 -12.03 1.70 -7.00
CA LYS A 399 -12.01 3.11 -6.63
C LYS A 399 -13.41 3.67 -6.43
N HIS A 400 -14.32 3.45 -7.37
CA HIS A 400 -15.67 3.98 -7.28
C HIS A 400 -16.43 3.45 -6.05
N ILE A 401 -16.27 2.15 -5.74
CA ILE A 401 -16.84 1.53 -4.54
C ILE A 401 -16.25 2.17 -3.27
N LEU A 402 -14.93 2.37 -3.21
CA LEU A 402 -14.27 2.96 -2.04
C LEU A 402 -14.62 4.44 -1.85
N PHE A 403 -14.78 5.22 -2.92
CA PHE A 403 -15.25 6.60 -2.83
C PHE A 403 -16.69 6.69 -2.35
N THR A 404 -17.55 5.79 -2.85
CA THR A 404 -18.93 5.70 -2.36
C THR A 404 -18.96 5.32 -0.87
N LEU A 405 -18.10 4.37 -0.46
CA LEU A 405 -17.94 3.98 0.93
C LEU A 405 -17.54 5.18 1.79
N PHE A 406 -16.53 5.95 1.35
CA PHE A 406 -16.10 7.16 2.05
C PHE A 406 -17.25 8.16 2.21
N ASP A 407 -17.91 8.53 1.11
CA ASP A 407 -18.94 9.58 1.13
C ASP A 407 -20.13 9.20 2.03
N ALA A 408 -20.53 7.94 2.05
CA ALA A 408 -21.62 7.47 2.89
C ALA A 408 -21.21 7.33 4.37
N LEU A 409 -20.02 6.79 4.67
CA LEU A 409 -19.52 6.71 6.05
C LEU A 409 -19.32 8.11 6.64
N ALA A 410 -18.68 9.02 5.90
CA ALA A 410 -18.39 10.36 6.37
C ALA A 410 -19.68 11.11 6.73
N ARG A 411 -20.71 11.03 5.87
CA ARG A 411 -22.02 11.64 6.14
C ARG A 411 -22.69 11.09 7.38
N GLU A 412 -22.74 9.76 7.57
CA GLU A 412 -23.40 9.17 8.74
C GLU A 412 -22.64 9.42 10.05
N LEU A 413 -21.30 9.41 10.01
CA LEU A 413 -20.48 9.78 11.16
C LEU A 413 -20.78 11.24 11.59
N LEU A 414 -20.75 12.18 10.65
CA LEU A 414 -21.00 13.60 10.93
C LEU A 414 -22.46 13.86 11.33
N LEU A 415 -23.42 13.20 10.68
CA LEU A 415 -24.85 13.36 10.95
C LEU A 415 -25.18 13.11 12.42
N THR A 416 -24.53 12.13 13.04
CA THR A 416 -24.75 11.78 14.44
C THR A 416 -24.39 12.95 15.37
N HIS A 417 -23.26 13.62 15.10
CA HIS A 417 -22.86 14.84 15.82
C HIS A 417 -23.80 16.01 15.53
N VAL A 418 -24.17 16.22 14.26
CA VAL A 418 -25.06 17.31 13.85
C VAL A 418 -26.40 17.21 14.55
N ARG A 419 -27.01 16.01 14.62
CA ARG A 419 -28.30 15.80 15.32
C ARG A 419 -28.18 16.12 16.80
N ASN A 420 -27.19 15.56 17.49
CA ASN A 420 -26.96 15.83 18.91
C ASN A 420 -26.75 17.33 19.18
N SER A 421 -26.00 18.01 18.31
CA SER A 421 -25.72 19.44 18.43
C SER A 421 -26.99 20.27 18.22
N LEU A 422 -27.80 19.94 17.21
CA LEU A 422 -29.07 20.63 16.95
C LEU A 422 -30.09 20.41 18.07
N GLU A 423 -30.19 19.20 18.62
CA GLU A 423 -31.09 18.87 19.73
C GLU A 423 -30.70 19.57 21.03
N SER A 424 -29.39 19.74 21.28
CA SER A 424 -28.86 20.42 22.47
C SER A 424 -28.65 21.93 22.31
N GLY A 425 -28.85 22.48 21.11
CA GLY A 425 -28.55 23.87 20.80
C GLY A 425 -27.04 24.18 20.76
N ALA A 426 -26.17 23.17 20.69
CA ALA A 426 -24.73 23.32 20.63
C ALA A 426 -24.25 23.72 19.21
N PRO A 427 -23.09 24.39 19.09
CA PRO A 427 -22.55 24.80 17.79
C PRO A 427 -22.13 23.59 16.95
N VAL A 428 -22.43 23.64 15.65
CA VAL A 428 -21.90 22.68 14.67
C VAL A 428 -20.67 23.29 13.99
N SER A 429 -19.50 22.77 14.34
CA SER A 429 -18.20 23.21 13.84
C SER A 429 -17.23 22.04 13.77
N LEU A 430 -16.08 22.24 13.13
CA LEU A 430 -15.00 21.26 13.14
C LEU A 430 -14.45 21.05 14.56
N GLU A 431 -14.24 22.14 15.33
CA GLU A 431 -13.77 22.03 16.71
C GLU A 431 -14.77 21.23 17.54
N SER A 432 -16.06 21.60 17.52
CA SER A 432 -17.08 20.90 18.30
C SER A 432 -17.25 19.44 17.90
N PHE A 433 -17.08 19.09 16.63
CA PHE A 433 -17.10 17.69 16.19
C PHE A 433 -15.90 16.91 16.74
N ASN A 434 -14.69 17.45 16.63
CA ASN A 434 -13.50 16.79 17.15
C ASN A 434 -13.55 16.63 18.67
N ASP A 435 -14.02 17.66 19.39
CA ASP A 435 -14.21 17.62 20.84
C ASP A 435 -15.25 16.57 21.23
N TRP A 436 -16.38 16.52 20.53
CA TRP A 436 -17.40 15.50 20.78
C TRP A 436 -16.91 14.07 20.54
N VAL A 437 -16.18 13.82 19.45
CA VAL A 437 -15.58 12.50 19.19
C VAL A 437 -14.57 12.13 20.29
N ARG A 438 -13.77 13.08 20.75
CA ARG A 438 -12.75 12.85 21.78
C ARG A 438 -13.35 12.61 23.17
N ASP A 439 -14.33 13.41 23.54
CA ASP A 439 -14.76 13.54 24.94
C ASP A 439 -16.06 12.77 25.23
N SER A 440 -16.90 12.51 24.23
CA SER A 440 -18.23 11.92 24.41
C SER A 440 -18.43 10.55 23.76
N VAL A 441 -17.71 10.23 22.68
CA VAL A 441 -17.89 8.95 21.96
C VAL A 441 -17.12 7.83 22.63
N VAL A 442 -17.84 6.76 23.01
CA VAL A 442 -17.25 5.55 23.62
C VAL A 442 -17.58 4.26 22.85
N ASP A 443 -18.45 4.33 21.84
CA ASP A 443 -18.79 3.17 20.99
C ASP A 443 -17.57 2.75 20.15
N PRO A 444 -17.01 1.54 20.36
CA PRO A 444 -15.84 1.08 19.63
C PRO A 444 -16.09 0.93 18.12
N ASN A 445 -17.32 0.69 17.68
CA ASN A 445 -17.68 0.61 16.27
C ASN A 445 -17.64 1.99 15.61
N TYR A 446 -18.12 3.02 16.33
CA TYR A 446 -18.06 4.40 15.86
C TYR A 446 -16.60 4.84 15.73
N LEU A 447 -15.79 4.66 16.78
CA LEU A 447 -14.37 5.04 16.76
C LEU A 447 -13.58 4.31 15.66
N TYR A 448 -13.87 3.02 15.47
CA TYR A 448 -13.28 2.24 14.38
C TYR A 448 -13.65 2.79 12.99
N LEU A 449 -14.93 3.07 12.73
CA LEU A 449 -15.37 3.63 11.45
C LEU A 449 -14.88 5.06 11.26
N PHE A 450 -14.77 5.85 12.31
CA PHE A 450 -14.17 7.18 12.29
C PHE A 450 -12.72 7.14 11.83
N ASP A 451 -11.87 6.32 12.49
CA ASP A 451 -10.47 6.14 12.11
C ASP A 451 -10.37 5.63 10.66
N MET A 452 -11.19 4.66 10.28
CA MET A 452 -11.21 4.11 8.93
C MET A 452 -11.60 5.12 7.86
N CYS A 453 -12.63 5.92 8.12
CA CYS A 453 -13.16 6.90 7.19
C CYS A 453 -12.23 8.11 7.03
N PHE A 454 -11.89 8.76 8.14
CA PHE A 454 -11.15 10.03 8.14
C PHE A 454 -9.62 9.86 8.19
N THR A 455 -9.10 8.62 8.20
CA THR A 455 -7.68 8.33 7.98
C THR A 455 -7.46 7.62 6.66
N PHE A 456 -7.85 6.36 6.52
CA PHE A 456 -7.40 5.54 5.39
C PHE A 456 -8.20 5.75 4.11
N LEU A 457 -9.53 5.83 4.20
CA LEU A 457 -10.36 6.12 3.02
C LEU A 457 -10.13 7.55 2.53
N LEU A 458 -9.98 8.50 3.46
CA LEU A 458 -9.60 9.86 3.14
C LEU A 458 -8.23 9.94 2.48
N ALA A 459 -7.21 9.25 3.02
CA ALA A 459 -5.88 9.20 2.41
C ALA A 459 -5.92 8.63 0.99
N PHE A 460 -6.68 7.56 0.76
CA PHE A 460 -6.88 7.03 -0.59
C PHE A 460 -7.54 8.04 -1.56
N LYS A 461 -8.54 8.79 -1.07
CA LYS A 461 -9.21 9.84 -1.86
C LYS A 461 -8.26 11.00 -2.17
N LEU A 462 -7.51 11.46 -1.17
CA LEU A 462 -6.52 12.52 -1.31
C LEU A 462 -5.36 12.10 -2.22
N TYR A 463 -4.88 10.86 -2.13
CA TYR A 463 -3.87 10.35 -3.06
C TYR A 463 -4.34 10.48 -4.51
N ASN A 464 -5.55 9.99 -4.81
CA ASN A 464 -6.09 10.10 -6.16
C ASN A 464 -6.27 11.57 -6.60
N GLU A 465 -6.73 12.45 -5.70
CA GLU A 465 -6.86 13.88 -5.97
C GLU A 465 -5.50 14.56 -6.23
N GLY A 466 -4.48 14.25 -5.42
CA GLY A 466 -3.12 14.71 -5.62
C GLY A 466 -2.58 14.28 -6.98
N ILE A 467 -2.72 13.01 -7.36
CA ILE A 467 -2.37 12.53 -8.70
C ILE A 467 -3.16 13.25 -9.78
N ARG A 468 -4.45 13.50 -9.61
CA ARG A 468 -5.26 14.21 -10.62
C ARG A 468 -4.78 15.64 -10.85
N LYS A 469 -4.24 16.28 -9.80
CA LYS A 469 -3.79 17.67 -9.78
C LYS A 469 -2.28 17.86 -9.94
N ASN A 470 -1.53 16.77 -10.01
CA ASN A 470 -0.06 16.76 -9.89
C ASN A 470 0.43 17.39 -8.59
N ASN A 471 -0.36 17.32 -7.51
CA ASN A 471 -0.02 17.98 -6.25
C ASN A 471 0.85 17.06 -5.38
N HIS A 472 2.16 17.30 -5.37
CA HIS A 472 3.11 16.44 -4.70
C HIS A 472 2.89 16.35 -3.19
N GLU A 473 2.62 17.48 -2.53
CA GLU A 473 2.43 17.54 -1.08
C GLU A 473 1.22 16.70 -0.65
N VAL A 474 0.12 16.79 -1.41
CA VAL A 474 -1.07 15.95 -1.17
C VAL A 474 -0.78 14.47 -1.38
N VAL A 475 -0.03 14.11 -2.43
CA VAL A 475 0.35 12.72 -2.71
C VAL A 475 1.21 12.17 -1.57
N MET A 476 2.20 12.94 -1.10
CA MET A 476 3.10 12.53 -0.02
C MET A 476 2.37 12.42 1.32
N ALA A 477 1.56 13.42 1.67
CA ALA A 477 0.72 13.36 2.87
C ALA A 477 -0.17 12.11 2.84
N ALA A 478 -0.90 11.89 1.75
CA ALA A 478 -1.75 10.72 1.62
C ALA A 478 -0.98 9.39 1.75
N ARG A 479 0.23 9.31 1.20
CA ARG A 479 1.10 8.13 1.35
C ARG A 479 1.49 7.89 2.80
N ILE A 480 1.93 8.91 3.53
CA ILE A 480 2.35 8.80 4.93
C ILE A 480 1.19 8.32 5.81
N PHE A 481 0.00 8.90 5.64
CA PHE A 481 -1.18 8.52 6.44
C PHE A 481 -1.73 7.14 6.06
N PHE A 482 -1.53 6.71 4.82
CA PHE A 482 -1.92 5.37 4.38
C PHE A 482 -0.88 4.29 4.73
N ALA A 483 0.41 4.67 4.86
CA ALA A 483 1.53 3.79 5.13
C ALA A 483 1.24 2.74 6.22
N PRO A 484 0.69 3.09 7.41
CA PRO A 484 0.31 2.08 8.39
C PRO A 484 -0.50 0.96 7.75
N LEU A 485 -1.66 1.24 7.15
CA LEU A 485 -2.50 0.19 6.55
C LEU A 485 -1.77 -0.60 5.45
N PHE A 486 -0.92 0.07 4.68
CA PHE A 486 -0.09 -0.56 3.66
C PHE A 486 0.89 -1.60 4.23
N PHE A 487 1.57 -1.27 5.34
CA PHE A 487 2.52 -2.16 6.01
C PHE A 487 1.85 -3.27 6.86
N ALA A 488 0.57 -3.14 7.25
CA ALA A 488 -0.21 -4.30 7.75
C ALA A 488 -0.61 -5.28 6.66
N GLY A 489 -0.63 -4.81 5.40
CA GLY A 489 -0.92 -5.65 4.26
C GLY A 489 0.13 -6.76 4.11
N ASN A 490 -0.23 -7.86 3.44
CA ASN A 490 0.73 -8.89 3.05
C ASN A 490 1.24 -8.59 1.63
N HIS A 491 1.95 -7.48 1.48
CA HIS A 491 2.45 -6.98 0.19
C HIS A 491 3.95 -6.64 0.24
N PRO A 492 4.84 -7.58 0.64
CA PRO A 492 6.24 -7.30 0.94
C PRO A 492 6.99 -6.61 -0.21
N LYS A 493 6.76 -7.04 -1.46
CA LYS A 493 7.38 -6.43 -2.65
C LYS A 493 7.00 -4.95 -2.83
N TYR A 494 5.73 -4.61 -2.59
CA TYR A 494 5.25 -3.24 -2.74
C TYR A 494 5.60 -2.37 -1.53
N GLN A 495 5.73 -2.97 -0.35
CA GLN A 495 6.26 -2.34 0.85
C GLN A 495 7.72 -1.94 0.64
N GLU A 496 8.55 -2.86 0.13
CA GLU A 496 9.95 -2.57 -0.23
C GLU A 496 10.03 -1.44 -1.28
N LEU A 497 9.27 -1.53 -2.36
CA LEU A 497 9.22 -0.50 -3.40
C LEU A 497 8.80 0.86 -2.85
N HIS A 498 7.83 0.90 -1.93
CA HIS A 498 7.38 2.15 -1.30
C HIS A 498 8.47 2.76 -0.42
N LEU A 499 9.19 1.95 0.36
CA LEU A 499 10.28 2.41 1.22
C LEU A 499 11.45 2.92 0.40
N ARG A 500 11.88 2.17 -0.63
CA ARG A 500 12.98 2.57 -1.51
C ARG A 500 12.70 3.91 -2.18
N ASP A 501 11.51 4.07 -2.78
CA ASP A 501 11.13 5.35 -3.39
C ASP A 501 11.12 6.50 -2.38
N LEU A 502 10.73 6.29 -1.12
CA LEU A 502 10.82 7.33 -0.09
C LEU A 502 12.27 7.66 0.30
N CYS A 503 13.15 6.65 0.41
CA CYS A 503 14.57 6.84 0.71
C CYS A 503 15.27 7.60 -0.42
N ASP A 504 15.04 7.18 -1.66
CA ASP A 504 15.63 7.80 -2.85
C ASP A 504 15.24 9.29 -2.93
N ARG A 505 13.97 9.61 -2.65
CA ARG A 505 13.46 11.00 -2.67
C ARG A 505 14.18 11.95 -1.74
N VAL A 506 14.70 11.46 -0.62
CA VAL A 506 15.45 12.29 0.33
C VAL A 506 16.89 12.48 -0.08
N GLN A 507 17.44 11.52 -0.81
CA GLN A 507 18.79 11.57 -1.33
C GLN A 507 18.89 12.35 -2.65
N TYR A 508 17.75 12.73 -3.25
CA TYR A 508 17.78 13.48 -4.50
C TYR A 508 18.39 14.87 -4.31
N PRO A 509 19.31 15.27 -5.20
CA PRO A 509 19.79 16.65 -5.22
C PRO A 509 18.62 17.62 -5.49
N PRO A 510 18.71 18.89 -5.07
CA PRO A 510 17.59 19.83 -5.15
C PRO A 510 16.96 19.97 -6.54
N GLU A 511 17.79 19.94 -7.59
CA GLU A 511 17.35 19.99 -8.99
C GLU A 511 16.44 18.80 -9.36
N LEU A 512 16.82 17.59 -8.94
CA LEU A 512 16.05 16.38 -9.20
C LEU A 512 14.82 16.32 -8.30
N ALA A 513 14.94 16.72 -7.03
CA ALA A 513 13.82 16.76 -6.11
C ALA A 513 12.71 17.69 -6.64
N LEU A 514 13.06 18.85 -7.19
CA LEU A 514 12.12 19.77 -7.82
C LEU A 514 11.45 19.15 -9.05
N GLU A 515 12.22 18.49 -9.92
CA GLU A 515 11.66 17.80 -11.09
C GLU A 515 10.67 16.70 -10.66
N MET A 516 11.03 15.90 -9.64
CA MET A 516 10.17 14.84 -9.13
C MET A 516 8.85 15.36 -8.54
N LYS A 517 8.86 16.55 -7.93
CA LYS A 517 7.64 17.23 -7.47
C LYS A 517 6.76 17.65 -8.63
N ASN A 518 7.38 18.15 -9.70
CA ASN A 518 6.68 18.61 -10.90
C ASN A 518 6.16 17.47 -11.79
N THR A 519 6.59 16.22 -11.54
CA THR A 519 6.24 15.06 -12.38
C THR A 519 5.63 13.90 -11.58
N GLU A 520 4.88 14.15 -10.51
CA GLU A 520 4.11 13.08 -9.84
C GLU A 520 3.04 12.48 -10.77
N SER A 521 2.49 13.31 -11.64
CA SER A 521 1.53 12.92 -12.65
C SER A 521 1.56 13.84 -13.86
N PHE A 522 0.91 13.40 -14.93
CA PHE A 522 0.89 14.11 -16.20
C PHE A 522 -0.54 14.32 -16.67
N SER A 523 -0.84 15.52 -17.16
CA SER A 523 -2.06 15.80 -17.92
C SER A 523 -1.75 15.83 -19.41
N VAL A 524 -1.98 14.72 -20.11
CA VAL A 524 -1.71 14.62 -21.57
C VAL A 524 -2.71 15.46 -22.39
N SER A 525 -3.91 15.71 -21.85
CA SER A 525 -4.92 16.54 -22.52
C SER A 525 -4.81 18.04 -22.23
N GLY A 526 -3.88 18.45 -21.35
CA GLY A 526 -3.79 19.82 -20.84
C GLY A 526 -4.90 20.21 -19.85
N GLU A 527 -5.80 19.29 -19.50
CA GLU A 527 -6.84 19.56 -18.49
C GLU A 527 -6.29 19.34 -17.08
N PHE A 528 -6.32 20.37 -16.24
CA PHE A 528 -5.74 20.36 -14.89
C PHE A 528 -6.33 19.31 -13.93
N ASN A 529 -7.47 18.69 -14.28
CA ASN A 529 -8.19 17.71 -13.45
C ASN A 529 -8.10 16.28 -13.99
N LYS A 530 -7.37 16.07 -15.08
CA LYS A 530 -7.25 14.78 -15.76
C LYS A 530 -5.85 14.17 -15.63
N GLY A 531 -5.05 14.64 -14.66
CA GLY A 531 -3.74 14.06 -14.36
C GLY A 531 -3.81 12.54 -14.16
N GLN A 532 -2.83 11.82 -14.68
CA GLN A 532 -2.64 10.38 -14.52
C GLN A 532 -1.16 10.09 -14.23
N GLY A 533 -0.89 9.04 -13.46
CA GLY A 533 0.47 8.56 -13.29
C GLY A 533 1.06 8.08 -14.62
N ALA A 534 2.38 8.21 -14.76
CA ALA A 534 3.11 7.82 -15.99
C ALA A 534 2.83 6.38 -16.42
N ASP A 535 2.68 5.48 -15.43
CA ASP A 535 2.39 4.07 -15.63
C ASP A 535 1.09 3.83 -16.41
N PHE A 536 0.02 4.58 -16.09
CA PHE A 536 -1.24 4.48 -16.84
C PHE A 536 -1.17 5.15 -18.21
N VAL A 537 -0.45 6.28 -18.32
CA VAL A 537 -0.21 6.93 -19.63
C VAL A 537 0.54 5.97 -20.57
N HIS A 538 1.55 5.27 -20.05
CA HIS A 538 2.29 4.24 -20.77
C HIS A 538 1.41 3.03 -21.09
N GLU A 539 0.58 2.57 -20.16
CA GLU A 539 -0.31 1.43 -20.38
C GLU A 539 -1.36 1.71 -21.46
N GLU A 540 -1.97 2.89 -21.48
CA GLU A 540 -2.91 3.32 -22.52
C GLU A 540 -2.24 3.38 -23.89
N THR A 541 -1.02 3.94 -23.96
CA THR A 541 -0.21 3.96 -25.17
C THR A 541 0.14 2.54 -25.65
N ASN A 542 0.55 1.66 -24.74
CA ASN A 542 0.85 0.26 -25.05
C ASN A 542 -0.39 -0.51 -25.56
N LYS A 543 -1.56 -0.30 -24.94
CA LYS A 543 -2.83 -0.89 -25.41
C LYS A 543 -3.18 -0.41 -26.81
N PHE A 544 -2.97 0.88 -27.09
CA PHE A 544 -3.17 1.45 -28.41
C PHE A 544 -2.26 0.78 -29.45
N ILE A 545 -0.95 0.68 -29.18
CA ILE A 545 0.02 0.00 -30.07
C ILE A 545 -0.37 -1.45 -30.31
N LYS A 546 -0.69 -2.19 -29.24
CA LYS A 546 -1.11 -3.60 -29.31
C LYS A 546 -2.37 -3.81 -30.15
N SER A 547 -3.24 -2.81 -30.26
CA SER A 547 -4.46 -2.92 -31.09
C SER A 547 -4.20 -3.01 -32.59
N PHE A 548 -2.98 -2.67 -33.05
CA PHE A 548 -2.56 -2.80 -34.46
C PHE A 548 -1.72 -4.04 -34.73
N LEU A 549 -1.39 -4.82 -33.70
CA LEU A 549 -0.62 -6.03 -33.86
C LEU A 549 -1.54 -7.18 -34.30
N PRO A 550 -1.05 -8.08 -35.18
CA PRO A 550 -1.81 -9.26 -35.56
C PRO A 550 -2.02 -10.18 -34.35
N PRO A 551 -3.09 -11.00 -34.36
CA PRO A 551 -3.26 -12.07 -33.37
C PRO A 551 -2.05 -13.02 -33.37
N GLY A 552 -1.61 -13.42 -32.18
CA GLY A 552 -0.43 -14.29 -31.99
C GLY A 552 0.78 -13.54 -31.45
N VAL A 553 1.97 -14.12 -31.57
CA VAL A 553 3.24 -13.50 -31.18
C VAL A 553 3.78 -12.72 -32.38
N PRO A 554 3.72 -11.37 -32.39
CA PRO A 554 4.22 -10.59 -33.52
C PRO A 554 5.74 -10.67 -33.58
N ASN A 555 6.29 -10.71 -34.80
CA ASN A 555 7.74 -10.66 -34.99
C ASN A 555 8.28 -9.23 -34.74
N ALA A 556 9.60 -9.12 -34.59
CA ALA A 556 10.27 -7.85 -34.28
C ALA A 556 10.01 -6.75 -35.33
N GLU A 557 9.96 -7.11 -36.62
CA GLU A 557 9.74 -6.17 -37.72
C GLU A 557 8.35 -5.51 -37.62
N ILE A 558 7.31 -6.29 -37.28
CA ILE A 558 5.95 -5.77 -37.10
C ILE A 558 5.91 -4.81 -35.91
N TRP A 559 6.53 -5.17 -34.79
CA TRP A 559 6.62 -4.28 -33.63
C TRP A 559 7.29 -2.95 -33.96
N GLN A 560 8.45 -2.99 -34.63
CA GLN A 560 9.16 -1.78 -35.07
C GLN A 560 8.29 -0.94 -36.01
N ARG A 561 7.65 -1.57 -36.99
CA ARG A 561 6.80 -0.88 -37.97
C ARG A 561 5.63 -0.16 -37.29
N VAL A 562 4.95 -0.82 -36.34
CA VAL A 562 3.82 -0.22 -35.61
C VAL A 562 4.30 0.89 -34.68
N CYS A 563 5.40 0.70 -33.95
CA CYS A 563 5.94 1.72 -33.04
C CYS A 563 6.38 2.99 -33.79
N ARG A 564 7.16 2.84 -34.88
CA ARG A 564 7.63 3.97 -35.71
C ARG A 564 6.51 4.71 -36.43
N LYS A 565 5.41 4.02 -36.75
CA LYS A 565 4.24 4.61 -37.41
C LYS A 565 3.10 4.93 -36.44
N SER A 566 3.34 4.88 -35.14
CA SER A 566 2.31 5.03 -34.09
C SER A 566 1.50 6.31 -34.24
N GLU A 567 2.15 7.45 -34.49
CA GLU A 567 1.49 8.75 -34.67
C GLU A 567 0.61 8.79 -35.92
N MET A 568 1.10 8.22 -37.03
CA MET A 568 0.31 8.08 -38.26
C MET A 568 -0.92 7.18 -38.03
N LEU A 569 -0.74 6.06 -37.34
CA LEU A 569 -1.81 5.12 -37.01
C LEU A 569 -2.85 5.76 -36.07
N LYS A 570 -2.41 6.61 -35.14
CA LYS A 570 -3.29 7.36 -34.23
C LYS A 570 -4.17 8.33 -35.00
N ASN A 571 -3.54 9.15 -35.85
CA ASN A 571 -4.25 10.07 -36.73
C ASN A 571 -5.24 9.36 -37.67
N LEU A 572 -4.88 8.18 -38.20
CA LEU A 572 -5.79 7.37 -39.00
C LEU A 572 -6.99 6.87 -38.18
N LYS A 573 -6.74 6.34 -36.98
CA LYS A 573 -7.80 5.86 -36.08
C LYS A 573 -8.76 7.00 -35.70
N ASP A 574 -8.24 8.17 -35.35
CA ASP A 574 -9.05 9.32 -34.96
C ASP A 574 -9.93 9.79 -36.14
N LYS A 575 -9.38 9.81 -37.36
CA LYS A 575 -10.14 10.13 -38.59
C LYS A 575 -11.18 9.07 -38.96
N CYS A 576 -10.90 7.79 -38.74
CA CYS A 576 -11.84 6.70 -39.04
C CYS A 576 -12.91 6.54 -37.96
N CYS A 577 -12.61 6.89 -36.71
CA CYS A 577 -13.49 6.75 -35.56
C CYS A 577 -14.28 8.03 -35.23
N SER A 578 -13.96 9.18 -35.83
CA SER A 578 -14.78 10.40 -35.71
C SER A 578 -16.22 10.20 -36.21
N ASP A 579 -16.43 9.27 -37.15
CA ASP A 579 -17.76 8.92 -37.71
C ASP A 579 -18.53 7.88 -36.87
N LEU A 580 -17.90 7.27 -35.85
CA LEU A 580 -18.48 6.19 -35.04
C LEU A 580 -18.60 6.53 -33.55
N SER A 581 -18.51 7.81 -33.18
CA SER A 581 -18.54 8.24 -31.78
C SER A 581 -19.94 8.26 -31.13
N GLN A 582 -20.67 7.15 -31.21
CA GLN A 582 -21.69 6.82 -30.21
C GLN A 582 -21.55 5.37 -29.75
N SER A 583 -21.63 5.21 -28.42
CA SER A 583 -21.77 3.95 -27.68
C SER A 583 -20.48 3.21 -27.25
N SER A 584 -19.84 3.73 -26.21
CA SER A 584 -19.51 2.91 -25.03
C SER A 584 -19.00 3.79 -23.88
N ARG A 585 -19.75 4.86 -23.53
CA ARG A 585 -19.67 5.35 -22.15
C ARG A 585 -20.23 4.23 -21.29
N TYR A 586 -19.36 3.45 -20.65
CA TYR A 586 -19.72 2.54 -19.57
C TYR A 586 -20.57 3.34 -18.58
N ARG A 587 -21.90 3.18 -18.65
CA ARG A 587 -22.79 3.76 -17.65
C ARG A 587 -22.50 3.00 -16.37
N LEU A 588 -21.70 3.60 -15.49
CA LEU A 588 -21.67 3.19 -14.09
C LEU A 588 -23.14 3.17 -13.61
N PRO A 589 -23.58 2.09 -12.94
CA PRO A 589 -24.92 2.04 -12.37
C PRO A 589 -25.16 3.29 -11.52
N ARG A 590 -26.33 3.93 -11.66
CA ARG A 590 -26.71 5.04 -10.76
C ARG A 590 -26.61 4.56 -9.31
N MET A 591 -25.72 5.20 -8.55
CA MET A 591 -25.42 4.83 -7.17
C MET A 591 -26.29 5.59 -6.16
N ASP A 592 -27.10 6.57 -6.57
CA ASP A 592 -27.97 7.37 -5.68
C ASP A 592 -28.82 6.48 -4.74
N ASN A 593 -29.58 5.55 -5.31
CA ASN A 593 -30.44 4.64 -4.58
C ASN A 593 -29.68 3.61 -3.74
N LYS A 594 -28.45 3.31 -4.12
CA LYS A 594 -27.60 2.29 -3.48
C LYS A 594 -26.80 2.89 -2.32
N GLN A 595 -26.35 4.13 -2.47
CA GLN A 595 -25.75 4.96 -1.42
C GLN A 595 -26.76 5.22 -0.30
N LEU A 596 -28.03 5.49 -0.64
CA LEU A 596 -29.12 5.62 0.35
C LEU A 596 -29.34 4.34 1.17
N MET A 597 -29.36 3.17 0.52
CA MET A 597 -29.50 1.89 1.23
C MET A 597 -28.30 1.61 2.14
N MET A 598 -27.10 2.00 1.70
CA MET A 598 -25.89 1.92 2.50
C MET A 598 -25.97 2.82 3.73
N GLN A 599 -26.34 4.09 3.55
CA GLN A 599 -26.52 5.05 4.64
C GLN A 599 -27.50 4.52 5.69
N ARG A 600 -28.62 3.90 5.28
CA ARG A 600 -29.58 3.25 6.20
C ARG A 600 -28.91 2.20 7.10
N GLN A 601 -28.14 1.28 6.52
CA GLN A 601 -27.51 0.19 7.26
C GLN A 601 -26.44 0.70 8.24
N VAL A 602 -25.65 1.69 7.79
CA VAL A 602 -24.63 2.33 8.62
C VAL A 602 -25.26 3.14 9.76
N ARG A 603 -26.37 3.85 9.50
CA ARG A 603 -27.09 4.66 10.49
C ARG A 603 -27.51 3.86 11.72
N SER A 604 -28.13 2.69 11.50
CA SER A 604 -28.51 1.81 12.61
C SER A 604 -27.31 1.28 13.39
N TYR A 605 -26.20 1.04 12.69
CA TYR A 605 -24.97 0.53 13.29
C TYR A 605 -24.24 1.59 14.13
N LEU A 606 -24.30 2.86 13.72
CA LEU A 606 -23.70 4.01 14.40
C LEU A 606 -24.61 4.70 15.42
N ALA A 607 -25.84 4.22 15.63
CA ALA A 607 -26.80 4.84 16.54
C ALA A 607 -26.24 4.92 17.98
N SER A 608 -26.53 5.96 18.75
CA SER A 608 -26.12 6.06 20.18
C SER A 608 -24.61 5.86 20.45
N PRO A 609 -23.72 6.64 19.83
CA PRO A 609 -22.26 6.47 19.94
C PRO A 609 -21.67 6.82 21.32
N VAL A 610 -22.47 7.44 22.18
CA VAL A 610 -22.13 7.74 23.58
C VAL A 610 -22.39 6.56 24.52
N ASN A 611 -23.01 5.48 24.02
CA ASN A 611 -23.27 4.27 24.79
C ASN A 611 -22.17 3.25 24.51
N GLN A 612 -21.66 2.62 25.56
CA GLN A 612 -20.71 1.54 25.40
C GLN A 612 -21.42 0.30 24.83
N LYS A 613 -20.83 -0.27 23.78
CA LYS A 613 -21.35 -1.45 23.07
C LYS A 613 -20.24 -2.45 22.79
N PRO A 614 -20.58 -3.73 22.57
CA PRO A 614 -19.62 -4.70 22.05
C PRO A 614 -19.14 -4.27 20.66
N HIS A 615 -17.85 -4.47 20.40
CA HIS A 615 -17.29 -4.28 19.06
C HIS A 615 -17.73 -5.44 18.17
N VAL A 616 -18.54 -5.16 17.16
CA VAL A 616 -19.17 -6.16 16.29
C VAL A 616 -19.16 -5.67 14.85
N SER A 617 -19.19 -6.59 13.88
CA SER A 617 -19.30 -6.25 12.46
C SER A 617 -20.71 -5.73 12.14
N LEU A 618 -20.92 -5.22 10.93
CA LEU A 618 -22.27 -4.89 10.44
C LEU A 618 -23.22 -6.11 10.39
N SER A 619 -22.69 -7.34 10.34
CA SER A 619 -23.47 -8.59 10.44
C SER A 619 -23.73 -9.04 11.88
N GLY A 620 -23.23 -8.31 12.88
CA GLY A 620 -23.35 -8.63 14.30
C GLY A 620 -22.31 -9.63 14.81
N GLU A 621 -21.33 -10.02 14.00
CA GLU A 621 -20.25 -10.91 14.43
C GLU A 621 -19.28 -10.17 15.34
N THR A 622 -18.92 -10.77 16.48
CA THR A 622 -17.96 -10.17 17.41
C THR A 622 -16.64 -9.87 16.69
N MET A 623 -16.30 -8.58 16.63
CA MET A 623 -15.01 -8.16 16.15
C MET A 623 -14.02 -8.29 17.29
N ILE A 624 -13.01 -9.14 17.12
CA ILE A 624 -11.95 -9.30 18.12
C ILE A 624 -11.16 -7.99 18.19
N VAL A 625 -11.47 -7.17 19.20
CA VAL A 625 -10.84 -5.88 19.50
C VAL A 625 -9.32 -6.03 19.47
N ASN A 626 -8.78 -7.06 20.12
CA ASN A 626 -7.34 -7.37 20.16
C ASN A 626 -6.72 -7.88 18.85
N LYS A 627 -7.45 -8.01 17.74
CA LYS A 627 -6.86 -8.42 16.44
C LYS A 627 -6.98 -7.32 15.40
N HIS A 628 -8.07 -6.55 15.41
CA HIS A 628 -8.29 -5.41 14.51
C HIS A 628 -7.80 -4.08 15.10
N PHE A 629 -8.09 -3.78 16.38
CA PHE A 629 -7.46 -2.66 17.09
C PHE A 629 -6.01 -2.97 17.48
N ALA A 630 -5.63 -4.22 17.74
CA ALA A 630 -4.20 -4.54 17.81
C ALA A 630 -3.57 -4.46 16.42
N LYS A 631 -4.23 -4.79 15.30
CA LYS A 631 -3.70 -4.44 13.98
C LYS A 631 -3.54 -2.93 13.87
N LEU A 632 -4.56 -2.11 14.11
CA LEU A 632 -4.48 -0.64 14.03
C LEU A 632 -3.48 -0.03 15.03
N GLY A 633 -3.35 -0.58 16.24
CA GLY A 633 -2.40 -0.16 17.27
C GLY A 633 -0.98 -0.64 17.01
N THR A 634 -0.81 -1.84 16.45
CA THR A 634 0.48 -2.34 15.91
C THR A 634 0.83 -1.59 14.64
N LEU A 635 -0.14 -1.10 13.88
CA LEU A 635 0.06 -0.22 12.74
C LEU A 635 0.51 1.17 13.16
N LYS A 636 -0.14 1.75 14.18
CA LYS A 636 0.26 3.00 14.81
C LYS A 636 1.64 2.88 15.48
N LYS A 637 1.97 1.73 16.10
CA LYS A 637 3.32 1.42 16.61
C LYS A 637 4.33 1.16 15.49
N ASN A 638 3.98 0.42 14.44
CA ASN A 638 4.87 0.13 13.32
C ASN A 638 5.19 1.40 12.53
N VAL A 639 4.34 2.42 12.51
CA VAL A 639 4.70 3.75 11.98
C VAL A 639 5.80 4.41 12.81
N LYS A 640 5.82 4.20 14.14
CA LYS A 640 6.92 4.62 15.02
C LYS A 640 8.12 3.69 14.99
N LYS A 641 7.93 2.44 14.56
CA LYS A 641 8.89 1.34 14.64
C LYS A 641 9.34 0.85 13.27
N VAL A 642 9.04 1.60 12.21
CA VAL A 642 9.70 1.38 10.93
C VAL A 642 11.13 1.75 11.24
N GLU A 643 11.97 0.76 11.54
CA GLU A 643 13.41 0.93 11.70
C GLU A 643 13.97 1.66 10.47
N LEU A 644 13.32 1.60 9.29
CA LEU A 644 13.65 2.45 8.13
C LEU A 644 13.26 3.93 8.22
N ILE A 645 12.28 4.34 9.04
CA ILE A 645 11.98 5.76 9.32
C ILE A 645 12.99 6.30 10.34
N GLU A 646 13.37 5.51 11.34
CA GLU A 646 14.50 5.86 12.22
C GLU A 646 15.82 5.84 11.45
N LEU A 647 16.08 4.86 10.57
CA LEU A 647 17.21 4.87 9.62
C LEU A 647 17.13 6.07 8.67
N TYR A 648 15.94 6.45 8.21
CA TYR A 648 15.72 7.65 7.41
C TYR A 648 16.06 8.92 8.20
N TYR A 649 15.69 9.02 9.48
CA TYR A 649 16.02 10.18 10.33
C TYR A 649 17.49 10.17 10.79
N GLU A 650 18.08 9.00 11.06
CA GLU A 650 19.51 8.83 11.36
C GLU A 650 20.36 9.18 10.13
N MET A 651 19.99 8.71 8.93
CA MET A 651 20.66 9.09 7.68
C MET A 651 20.49 10.58 7.36
N CYS A 652 19.33 11.18 7.66
CA CYS A 652 19.16 12.63 7.53
C CYS A 652 20.04 13.41 8.53
N SER A 653 20.19 12.92 9.76
CA SER A 653 21.02 13.56 10.80
C SER A 653 22.52 13.42 10.50
N GLU A 654 22.97 12.27 10.02
CA GLU A 654 24.37 12.05 9.59
C GLU A 654 24.73 12.93 8.36
N LEU A 655 23.75 13.21 7.49
CA LEU A 655 23.92 14.12 6.35
C LEU A 655 23.98 15.60 6.79
N GLU A 656 23.21 16.01 7.80
CA GLU A 656 23.31 17.36 8.38
C GLU A 656 24.68 17.58 9.07
N ASP A 657 25.22 16.55 9.72
CA ASP A 657 26.56 16.59 10.32
C ASP A 657 27.68 16.59 9.26
N GLN A 658 27.53 15.84 8.16
CA GLN A 658 28.49 15.85 7.03
C GLN A 658 28.48 17.16 6.24
N LEU A 659 27.31 17.80 6.09
CA LEU A 659 27.19 19.13 5.46
C LEU A 659 27.64 20.27 6.38
N ALA A 660 27.71 20.05 7.69
CA ALA A 660 28.30 21.00 8.64
C ALA A 660 29.84 20.93 8.67
N ASP A 661 30.43 19.80 8.27
CA ASP A 661 31.89 19.59 8.21
C ASP A 661 32.53 20.06 6.89
N GLU A 662 31.73 20.31 5.84
CA GLU A 662 32.19 21.06 4.67
C GLU A 662 32.14 22.56 4.95
N THR A 663 33.14 23.07 5.67
CA THR A 663 33.42 24.51 5.76
C THR A 663 33.52 25.08 4.35
N VAL A 664 32.49 25.81 3.92
CA VAL A 664 32.50 26.65 2.73
C VAL A 664 33.67 27.62 2.86
N PRO A 665 34.66 27.64 1.93
CA PRO A 665 35.68 28.67 1.96
C PRO A 665 34.99 30.02 1.73
N GLU A 666 35.24 30.97 2.63
CA GLU A 666 34.76 32.35 2.53
C GLU A 666 35.10 32.90 1.14
N ILE A 667 34.07 33.11 0.32
CA ILE A 667 34.21 33.85 -0.94
C ILE A 667 34.28 35.32 -0.56
N GLU A 668 35.49 35.89 -0.66
CA GLU A 668 35.70 37.34 -0.64
C GLU A 668 34.79 38.00 -1.68
N THR A 669 33.79 38.75 -1.21
CA THR A 669 32.97 39.61 -2.04
C THR A 669 33.75 40.87 -2.38
N ASP A 670 34.55 40.81 -3.45
CA ASP A 670 35.07 42.02 -4.10
C ASP A 670 34.55 42.13 -5.52
N ASN A 671 33.81 43.22 -5.75
CA ASN A 671 33.44 43.84 -7.01
C ASN A 671 32.63 43.00 -8.03
N ILE A 672 31.45 43.53 -8.39
CA ILE A 672 31.20 44.10 -9.73
C ILE A 672 29.84 44.79 -9.70
N ASP A 673 29.90 46.12 -9.59
CA ASP A 673 28.93 47.04 -10.17
C ASP A 673 28.98 46.96 -11.71
N THR A 674 27.84 47.22 -12.37
CA THR A 674 27.63 47.42 -13.84
C THR A 674 27.76 46.15 -14.71
N VAL A 675 26.82 45.73 -15.57
CA VAL A 675 25.77 46.36 -16.41
C VAL A 675 24.57 45.41 -16.53
#